data_AF-X6NC10-F1
#
_entry.id   AF-X6NC10-F1
#
_cell.length_a   1.000
_cell.length_b   1.000
_cell.length_c   1.000
_cell.angle_alpha   90.00
_cell.angle_beta   90.00
_cell.angle_gamma   90.00
#
_symmetry.space_group_name_H-M   'P 1'
#
loop_
_entity.id
_entity.type
_entity.pdbx_description
1 polymer ?
#
loop_
_entity_poly.entity_id
_entity_poly.type
_entity_poly.pdbx_seq_one_letter_code
_entity_poly.pdbx_strand_id
1 'polypeptide(L)'
;MTKPSDEQINNALRVAMLFQNEKGIKLLMSRKYLDERDQTMRDYALNHLKQKNKTEVLLTYLKQHTNKLELKVVSNALCKAMQEIIKDRKAICSDVFNLCWMMEKEKMWEAMYGKCKDLLNAKTLSENYNDWRWAEEYVIENRDLLIWLDECDHDHTMDSKNNNNNNNNNNNNNNNNNNNEKKHKIRWQDIKALCENETLKEMKTFQEKLREEIEKDEAVFAKICKWKYDASLSKYQDKQSWRQDSVENGVVAAIDEKQLLLMQMNSTDVSFHPKHAYDFDVYLSNLWARAHIMNEPFQNEVKKIFGLCAGCQLSAGPIKSTERCKMKAQVDYKNERYPKSAHILDIVRCQAIFGTYQELWDGVLHFLQYIESHGSTLEIMRVKNGYRDSSVRRESVMDGSSMMAEIKNEAFTKELQLPIPNRYTDIKINVIFKLHGEAIVGELQLLVQSMLLCNQPLHGLYEISRQEDFMLGSLAQMALNSFEFQLKMAGFDSYLLSKLVLFYPLQFQKWSPVTFSKDSAGQNFLCQMAHHSNLQLACATELLVTNNFIPVQVVQKLLTEPDNGGTYPLMYALWKQSSIPSIQLFIPADVTTARRLWATLDQVSFRLCLPLFCYPIFVFFFFFCNNGVTILLFNDATHFLFFTIGEML
;
A
#
# COMPACT_ATOMS: atom_id res chain seq x y z
N MET A 1 21.13 15.49 -9.93
CA MET A 1 21.35 14.07 -9.58
C MET A 1 20.09 13.31 -9.97
N THR A 2 20.20 12.28 -10.80
CA THR A 2 19.08 11.42 -11.17
C THR A 2 18.67 10.54 -9.98
N LYS A 3 17.36 10.36 -9.77
CA LYS A 3 16.84 9.47 -8.72
C LYS A 3 17.17 8.02 -9.14
N PRO A 4 17.82 7.18 -8.30
CA PRO A 4 18.02 5.77 -8.61
C PRO A 4 16.68 5.07 -8.88
N SER A 5 16.69 4.12 -9.81
CA SER A 5 15.51 3.33 -10.17
C SER A 5 15.13 2.34 -9.06
N ASP A 6 13.88 1.88 -9.05
CA ASP A 6 13.41 0.90 -8.05
C ASP A 6 14.19 -0.42 -8.14
N GLU A 7 14.60 -0.82 -9.35
CA GLU A 7 15.47 -1.99 -9.56
C GLU A 7 16.85 -1.81 -8.88
N GLN A 8 17.47 -0.63 -9.01
CA GLN A 8 18.73 -0.33 -8.33
C GLN A 8 18.57 -0.37 -6.80
N ILE A 9 17.46 0.16 -6.28
CA ILE A 9 17.16 0.12 -4.85
C ILE A 9 16.96 -1.33 -4.37
N ASN A 10 16.20 -2.15 -5.12
CA ASN A 10 15.97 -3.55 -4.78
C ASN A 10 17.27 -4.38 -4.85
N ASN A 11 18.13 -4.14 -5.83
CA ASN A 11 19.44 -4.80 -5.93
C ASN A 11 20.35 -4.40 -4.77
N ALA A 12 20.44 -3.11 -4.45
CA ALA A 12 21.19 -2.64 -3.29
C ALA A 12 20.63 -3.23 -1.99
N LEU A 13 19.30 -3.37 -1.87
CA LEU A 13 18.66 -3.93 -0.70
C LEU A 13 18.99 -5.42 -0.55
N ARG A 14 18.94 -6.19 -1.65
CA ARG A 14 19.39 -7.59 -1.66
C ARG A 14 20.83 -7.74 -1.21
N VAL A 15 21.73 -6.88 -1.70
CA VAL A 15 23.13 -6.89 -1.29
C VAL A 15 23.26 -6.53 0.18
N ALA A 16 22.55 -5.49 0.65
CA ALA A 16 22.56 -5.11 2.06
C ALA A 16 22.03 -6.23 2.97
N MET A 17 20.97 -6.94 2.55
CA MET A 17 20.44 -8.11 3.25
C MET A 17 21.43 -9.28 3.26
N LEU A 18 22.08 -9.57 2.13
CA LEU A 18 23.08 -10.63 2.03
C LEU A 18 24.24 -10.41 3.00
N PHE A 19 24.71 -9.17 3.11
CA PHE A 19 25.77 -8.78 4.05
C PHE A 19 25.24 -8.40 5.44
N GLN A 20 23.93 -8.55 5.67
CA GLN A 20 23.25 -8.15 6.91
C GLN A 20 23.65 -6.74 7.38
N ASN A 21 23.88 -5.85 6.42
CA ASN A 21 24.23 -4.46 6.68
C ASN A 21 22.99 -3.73 7.14
N GLU A 22 22.72 -3.81 8.44
CA GLU A 22 21.52 -3.27 9.08
C GLU A 22 21.31 -1.79 8.69
N LYS A 23 22.36 -0.97 8.70
CA LYS A 23 22.30 0.45 8.31
C LYS A 23 21.91 0.62 6.84
N GLY A 24 22.49 -0.17 5.94
CA GLY A 24 22.18 -0.17 4.51
C GLY A 24 20.74 -0.61 4.25
N ILE A 25 20.30 -1.70 4.89
CA ILE A 25 18.92 -2.21 4.82
C ILE A 25 17.96 -1.11 5.29
N LYS A 26 18.22 -0.50 6.44
CA LYS A 26 17.40 0.57 7.02
C LYS A 26 17.30 1.77 6.09
N LEU A 27 18.42 2.23 5.52
CA LEU A 27 18.43 3.34 4.56
C LEU A 27 17.61 3.02 3.30
N LEU A 28 17.81 1.84 2.73
CA LEU A 28 17.15 1.41 1.49
C LEU A 28 15.67 1.13 1.69
N MET A 29 15.29 0.52 2.82
CA MET A 29 13.90 0.34 3.23
C MET A 29 13.24 1.67 3.54
N SER A 30 13.90 2.58 4.27
CA SER A 30 13.33 3.91 4.53
C SER A 30 13.00 4.62 3.22
N ARG A 31 13.87 4.49 2.20
CA ARG A 31 13.65 5.06 0.87
C ARG A 31 12.47 4.42 0.15
N LYS A 32 12.32 3.09 0.26
CA LYS A 32 11.23 2.31 -0.34
C LYS A 32 9.87 2.60 0.31
N TYR A 33 9.85 2.97 1.59
CA TYR A 33 8.64 3.23 2.36
C TYR A 33 8.50 4.69 2.84
N LEU A 34 9.13 5.66 2.16
CA LEU A 34 8.92 7.09 2.46
C LEU A 34 7.47 7.54 2.19
N ASP A 35 6.71 6.76 1.44
CA ASP A 35 5.30 7.01 1.19
C ASP A 35 4.44 6.28 2.23
N GLU A 36 3.72 7.03 3.06
CA GLU A 36 2.79 6.48 4.05
C GLU A 36 1.70 5.63 3.39
N ARG A 37 1.36 5.88 2.11
CA ARG A 37 0.47 5.00 1.35
C ARG A 37 1.08 3.61 1.18
N ASP A 38 2.34 3.54 0.73
CA ASP A 38 3.06 2.27 0.51
C ASP A 38 3.30 1.56 1.87
N GLN A 39 3.56 2.33 2.93
CA GLN A 39 3.59 1.82 4.30
C GLN A 39 2.22 1.28 4.74
N THR A 40 1.13 2.00 4.51
CA THR A 40 -0.22 1.57 4.89
C THR A 40 -0.64 0.31 4.14
N MET A 41 -0.32 0.22 2.84
CA MET A 41 -0.51 -0.99 2.04
C MET A 41 0.31 -2.17 2.57
N ARG A 42 1.59 -1.92 2.93
CA ARG A 42 2.44 -2.94 3.55
C ARG A 42 1.89 -3.38 4.89
N ASP A 43 1.52 -2.46 5.76
CA ASP A 43 1.03 -2.76 7.10
C ASP A 43 -0.31 -3.51 7.02
N TYR A 44 -1.17 -3.17 6.05
CA TYR A 44 -2.37 -3.95 5.73
C TYR A 44 -2.04 -5.35 5.21
N ALA A 45 -1.09 -5.49 4.28
CA ALA A 45 -0.61 -6.78 3.77
C ALA A 45 -0.04 -7.68 4.89
N LEU A 46 0.78 -7.11 5.78
CA LEU A 46 1.34 -7.81 6.93
C LEU A 46 0.25 -8.21 7.93
N ASN A 47 -0.72 -7.32 8.19
CA ASN A 47 -1.87 -7.64 9.04
C ASN A 47 -2.72 -8.76 8.43
N HIS A 48 -2.99 -8.73 7.13
CA HIS A 48 -3.70 -9.80 6.42
C HIS A 48 -3.00 -11.14 6.57
N LEU A 49 -1.68 -11.19 6.34
CA LEU A 49 -0.88 -12.40 6.56
C LEU A 49 -0.94 -12.87 8.02
N LYS A 50 -0.88 -11.97 8.99
CA LYS A 50 -1.00 -12.29 10.41
C LYS A 50 -2.38 -12.88 10.74
N GLN A 51 -3.46 -12.28 10.26
CA GLN A 51 -4.83 -12.79 10.46
C GLN A 51 -5.02 -14.16 9.80
N LYS A 52 -4.45 -14.37 8.62
CA LYS A 52 -4.46 -15.66 7.93
C LYS A 52 -3.77 -16.73 8.75
N ASN A 53 -2.55 -16.47 9.22
CA ASN A 53 -1.82 -17.44 10.03
C ASN A 53 -2.50 -17.71 11.38
N LYS A 54 -3.00 -16.68 12.07
CA LYS A 54 -3.79 -16.83 13.30
C LYS A 54 -4.98 -17.77 13.08
N THR A 55 -5.71 -17.58 11.98
CA THR A 55 -6.88 -18.39 11.62
C THR A 55 -6.49 -19.82 11.23
N GLU A 56 -5.40 -20.00 10.47
CA GLU A 56 -4.88 -21.33 10.11
C GLU A 56 -4.44 -22.12 11.34
N VAL A 57 -3.82 -21.47 12.33
CA VAL A 57 -3.45 -22.09 13.61
C VAL A 57 -4.71 -22.57 14.33
N LEU A 58 -5.71 -21.70 14.50
CA LEU A 58 -6.98 -22.08 15.15
C LEU A 58 -7.66 -23.26 14.43
N LEU A 59 -7.72 -23.23 13.10
CA LEU A 59 -8.29 -24.31 12.30
C LEU A 59 -7.49 -25.62 12.45
N THR A 60 -6.17 -25.53 12.61
CA THR A 60 -5.30 -26.70 12.85
C THR A 60 -5.60 -27.34 14.20
N TYR A 61 -5.74 -26.53 15.26
CA TYR A 61 -6.14 -27.03 16.58
C TYR A 61 -7.54 -27.65 16.57
N LEU A 62 -8.50 -27.04 15.87
CA LEU A 62 -9.83 -27.63 15.68
C LEU A 62 -9.75 -28.99 14.99
N LYS A 63 -8.97 -29.12 13.91
CA LYS A 63 -8.76 -30.39 13.20
C LYS A 63 -8.11 -31.47 14.06
N GLN A 64 -7.24 -31.09 15.01
CA GLN A 64 -6.59 -32.04 15.92
C GLN A 64 -7.54 -32.58 17.00
N HIS A 65 -8.51 -31.77 17.43
CA HIS A 65 -9.40 -32.08 18.56
C HIS A 65 -10.82 -32.46 18.14
N THR A 66 -11.09 -32.55 16.83
CA THR A 66 -12.39 -32.97 16.30
C THR A 66 -12.19 -34.00 15.21
N ASN A 67 -13.12 -34.95 15.10
CA ASN A 67 -13.15 -35.81 13.93
C ASN A 67 -13.74 -35.06 12.71
N LYS A 68 -13.60 -35.64 11.51
CA LYS A 68 -14.06 -35.01 10.26
C LYS A 68 -15.56 -34.65 10.27
N LEU A 69 -16.39 -35.44 10.95
CA LEU A 69 -17.83 -35.21 11.03
C LEU A 69 -18.13 -34.06 12.00
N GLU A 70 -17.54 -34.07 13.18
CA GLU A 70 -17.65 -33.00 14.17
C GLU A 70 -17.19 -31.65 13.61
N LEU A 71 -16.02 -31.61 12.96
CA LEU A 71 -15.51 -30.41 12.31
C LEU A 71 -16.49 -29.87 11.27
N LYS A 72 -17.11 -30.77 10.48
CA LYS A 72 -18.12 -30.40 9.49
C LYS A 72 -19.39 -29.84 10.14
N VAL A 73 -19.84 -30.40 11.25
CA VAL A 73 -21.00 -29.90 12.01
C VAL A 73 -20.70 -28.50 12.57
N VAL A 74 -19.55 -28.33 13.22
CA VAL A 74 -19.10 -27.03 13.77
C VAL A 74 -18.96 -25.99 12.67
N SER A 75 -18.29 -26.34 11.56
CA SER A 75 -18.13 -25.47 10.39
C SER A 75 -19.48 -25.00 9.85
N ASN A 76 -20.41 -25.93 9.60
CA ASN A 76 -21.73 -25.58 9.07
C ASN A 76 -22.53 -24.69 10.02
N ALA A 77 -22.48 -24.95 11.33
CA ALA A 77 -23.17 -24.13 12.32
C ALA A 77 -22.62 -22.71 12.38
N LEU A 78 -21.29 -22.56 12.43
CA LEU A 78 -20.62 -21.25 12.45
C LEU A 78 -20.87 -20.47 11.16
N CYS A 79 -20.69 -21.10 10.01
CA CYS A 79 -20.94 -20.49 8.71
C CYS A 79 -22.40 -20.03 8.59
N LYS A 80 -23.38 -20.87 8.96
CA LYS A 80 -24.79 -20.49 8.92
C LYS A 80 -25.10 -19.29 9.83
N ALA A 81 -24.57 -19.27 11.05
CA ALA A 81 -24.74 -18.14 11.95
C ALA A 81 -24.13 -16.85 11.38
N MET A 82 -22.93 -16.94 10.79
CA MET A 82 -22.26 -15.81 10.15
C MET A 82 -23.04 -15.29 8.93
N GLN A 83 -23.64 -16.17 8.13
CA GLN A 83 -24.51 -15.78 7.01
C GLN A 83 -25.71 -14.97 7.48
N GLU A 84 -26.38 -15.39 8.57
CA GLU A 84 -27.49 -14.62 9.14
C GLU A 84 -27.02 -13.28 9.73
N ILE A 85 -25.85 -13.22 10.38
CA ILE A 85 -25.24 -11.95 10.86
C ILE A 85 -25.05 -10.95 9.69
N ILE A 86 -24.49 -11.41 8.57
CA ILE A 86 -24.27 -10.60 7.36
C ILE A 86 -25.61 -10.14 6.78
N LYS A 87 -26.56 -11.07 6.64
CA LYS A 87 -27.91 -10.78 6.13
C LYS A 87 -28.65 -9.75 6.98
N ASP A 88 -28.54 -9.85 8.30
CA ASP A 88 -29.20 -8.97 9.28
C ASP A 88 -28.45 -7.66 9.55
N ARG A 89 -27.34 -7.39 8.85
CA ARG A 89 -26.50 -6.19 9.00
C ARG A 89 -25.96 -6.04 10.43
N LYS A 90 -25.66 -7.14 11.10
CA LYS A 90 -25.11 -7.13 12.46
C LYS A 90 -23.58 -7.00 12.41
N ALA A 91 -23.01 -6.67 13.56
CA ALA A 91 -21.57 -6.51 13.69
C ALA A 91 -20.85 -7.84 13.40
N ILE A 92 -19.83 -7.79 12.55
CA ILE A 92 -19.07 -8.98 12.14
C ILE A 92 -17.83 -9.10 13.02
N CYS A 93 -17.70 -10.23 13.73
CA CYS A 93 -16.46 -10.58 14.39
C CYS A 93 -15.46 -11.11 13.36
N SER A 94 -14.41 -10.33 13.05
CA SER A 94 -13.41 -10.67 12.02
C SER A 94 -12.76 -12.05 12.26
N ASP A 95 -12.49 -12.43 13.50
CA ASP A 95 -11.88 -13.73 13.83
C ASP A 95 -12.80 -14.91 13.46
N VAL A 96 -14.09 -14.83 13.81
CA VAL A 96 -15.08 -15.87 13.48
C VAL A 96 -15.36 -15.88 11.98
N PHE A 97 -15.44 -14.71 11.35
CA PHE A 97 -15.63 -14.61 9.91
C PHE A 97 -14.46 -15.23 9.15
N ASN A 98 -13.21 -14.90 9.52
CA ASN A 98 -12.02 -15.46 8.89
C ASN A 98 -11.94 -16.97 9.06
N LEU A 99 -12.34 -17.50 10.22
CA LEU A 99 -12.45 -18.95 10.42
C LEU A 99 -13.49 -19.57 9.49
N CYS A 100 -14.69 -18.97 9.38
CA CYS A 100 -15.73 -19.42 8.45
C CYS A 100 -15.24 -19.35 6.99
N TRP A 101 -14.53 -18.27 6.64
CA TRP A 101 -13.90 -18.07 5.33
C TRP A 101 -12.93 -19.21 5.00
N MET A 102 -12.04 -19.55 5.93
CA MET A 102 -11.07 -20.64 5.75
C MET A 102 -11.70 -22.04 5.67
N MET A 103 -12.92 -22.22 6.19
CA MET A 103 -13.65 -23.48 6.12
C MET A 103 -14.53 -23.61 4.86
N GLU A 104 -15.26 -22.56 4.50
CA GLU A 104 -16.29 -22.57 3.44
C GLU A 104 -16.28 -21.24 2.66
N LYS A 105 -15.18 -20.97 1.93
CA LYS A 105 -14.96 -19.72 1.17
C LYS A 105 -16.17 -19.30 0.32
N GLU A 106 -16.68 -20.20 -0.51
CA GLU A 106 -17.77 -19.88 -1.45
C GLU A 106 -19.05 -19.45 -0.71
N LYS A 107 -19.44 -20.12 0.38
CA LYS A 107 -20.64 -19.74 1.16
C LYS A 107 -20.50 -18.36 1.81
N MET A 108 -19.31 -18.04 2.31
CA MET A 108 -19.04 -16.73 2.90
C MET A 108 -18.95 -15.65 1.83
N TRP A 109 -18.40 -15.97 0.66
CA TRP A 109 -18.37 -15.09 -0.49
C TRP A 109 -19.79 -14.77 -0.97
N GLU A 110 -20.61 -15.79 -1.21
CA GLU A 110 -22.00 -15.63 -1.64
C GLU A 110 -22.80 -14.74 -0.67
N ALA A 111 -22.62 -14.92 0.65
CA ALA A 111 -23.28 -14.10 1.64
C ALA A 111 -22.77 -12.64 1.64
N MET A 112 -21.45 -12.44 1.63
CA MET A 112 -20.84 -11.11 1.66
C MET A 112 -21.11 -10.34 0.36
N TYR A 113 -20.91 -10.98 -0.79
CA TYR A 113 -21.18 -10.42 -2.11
C TYR A 113 -22.66 -10.19 -2.35
N GLY A 114 -23.52 -11.14 -1.96
CA GLY A 114 -24.98 -10.97 -2.01
C GLY A 114 -25.42 -9.77 -1.19
N LYS A 115 -24.85 -9.59 0.01
CA LYS A 115 -25.12 -8.40 0.82
C LYS A 115 -24.63 -7.11 0.17
N CYS A 116 -23.42 -7.10 -0.39
CA CYS A 116 -22.91 -5.95 -1.13
C CYS A 116 -23.82 -5.61 -2.32
N LYS A 117 -24.31 -6.60 -3.05
CA LYS A 117 -25.24 -6.39 -4.16
C LYS A 117 -26.55 -5.74 -3.72
N ASP A 118 -27.06 -6.10 -2.55
CA ASP A 118 -28.27 -5.50 -1.98
C ASP A 118 -28.04 -4.05 -1.51
N LEU A 119 -26.86 -3.76 -0.94
CA LEU A 119 -26.54 -2.47 -0.32
C LEU A 119 -26.02 -1.43 -1.34
N LEU A 120 -25.18 -1.86 -2.29
CA LEU A 120 -24.47 -0.99 -3.23
C LEU A 120 -25.35 -0.55 -4.40
N ASN A 121 -26.57 -0.15 -4.08
CA ASN A 121 -27.49 0.48 -5.00
C ASN A 121 -27.32 2.01 -4.92
N ALA A 122 -27.04 2.65 -6.06
CA ALA A 122 -26.76 4.08 -6.08
C ALA A 122 -27.89 4.93 -5.47
N LYS A 123 -29.16 4.57 -5.70
CA LYS A 123 -30.31 5.35 -5.23
C LYS A 123 -30.47 5.29 -3.72
N THR A 124 -30.33 4.11 -3.13
CA THR A 124 -30.66 3.91 -1.70
C THR A 124 -29.45 4.02 -0.78
N LEU A 125 -28.22 3.82 -1.28
CA LEU A 125 -27.01 3.81 -0.44
C LEU A 125 -26.81 5.13 0.31
N SER A 126 -27.03 6.26 -0.37
CA SER A 126 -26.87 7.59 0.24
C SER A 126 -28.04 7.99 1.16
N GLU A 127 -29.22 7.42 0.95
CA GLU A 127 -30.42 7.70 1.74
C GLU A 127 -30.45 6.90 3.06
N ASN A 128 -29.90 5.68 3.04
CA ASN A 128 -29.88 4.81 4.22
C ASN A 128 -28.52 4.84 4.92
N TYR A 129 -28.41 5.68 5.95
CA TYR A 129 -27.18 5.85 6.74
C TYR A 129 -26.62 4.53 7.30
N ASN A 130 -27.49 3.59 7.69
CA ASN A 130 -27.06 2.30 8.22
C ASN A 130 -26.41 1.42 7.14
N ASP A 131 -26.87 1.52 5.89
CA ASP A 131 -26.33 0.75 4.77
C ASP A 131 -24.96 1.27 4.38
N TRP A 132 -24.82 2.60 4.30
CA TRP A 132 -23.51 3.23 4.12
C TRP A 132 -22.56 2.89 5.26
N ARG A 133 -23.00 3.01 6.52
CA ARG A 133 -22.14 2.75 7.68
C ARG A 133 -21.65 1.32 7.73
N TRP A 134 -22.50 0.36 7.36
CA TRP A 134 -22.10 -1.05 7.26
C TRP A 134 -21.07 -1.28 6.14
N ALA A 135 -21.26 -0.67 4.96
CA ALA A 135 -20.30 -0.77 3.86
C ALA A 135 -18.96 -0.09 4.19
N GLU A 136 -19.02 1.10 4.80
CA GLU A 136 -17.85 1.81 5.30
C GLU A 136 -17.07 0.95 6.28
N GLU A 137 -17.74 0.38 7.29
CA GLU A 137 -17.10 -0.44 8.31
C GLU A 137 -16.50 -1.72 7.71
N TYR A 138 -17.26 -2.54 6.96
CA TYR A 138 -16.82 -3.89 6.59
C TYR A 138 -16.19 -4.03 5.20
N VAL A 139 -16.44 -3.09 4.29
CA VAL A 139 -15.90 -3.11 2.93
C VAL A 139 -14.73 -2.14 2.80
N ILE A 140 -14.81 -0.94 3.39
CA ILE A 140 -13.78 0.10 3.22
C ILE A 140 -12.75 0.08 4.36
N GLU A 141 -13.20 0.09 5.62
CA GLU A 141 -12.36 0.32 6.79
C GLU A 141 -11.83 -0.98 7.43
N ASN A 142 -12.58 -2.08 7.38
CA ASN A 142 -12.19 -3.33 8.03
C ASN A 142 -11.04 -4.02 7.29
N ARG A 143 -9.86 -3.83 7.87
CA ARG A 143 -8.58 -4.36 7.41
C ARG A 143 -8.24 -5.76 7.94
N ASP A 144 -9.15 -6.40 8.65
CA ASP A 144 -8.93 -7.72 9.24
C ASP A 144 -9.59 -8.86 8.46
N LEU A 145 -10.52 -8.56 7.54
CA LEU A 145 -11.21 -9.58 6.76
C LEU A 145 -10.31 -10.13 5.64
N LEU A 146 -10.15 -11.46 5.60
CA LEU A 146 -9.26 -12.11 4.63
C LEU A 146 -9.79 -12.13 3.19
N ILE A 147 -11.11 -11.97 3.03
CA ILE A 147 -11.86 -12.10 1.78
C ILE A 147 -11.38 -11.16 0.66
N TRP A 148 -10.93 -9.94 0.98
CA TRP A 148 -10.72 -8.90 -0.04
C TRP A 148 -9.45 -9.08 -0.88
N LEU A 149 -8.41 -9.70 -0.32
CA LEU A 149 -7.15 -10.00 -1.00
C LEU A 149 -7.07 -11.47 -1.46
N ASP A 150 -8.13 -12.27 -1.27
CA ASP A 150 -8.14 -13.65 -1.75
C ASP A 150 -8.28 -13.65 -3.28
N GLU A 151 -7.40 -14.42 -3.92
CA GLU A 151 -7.45 -14.63 -5.37
C GLU A 151 -8.71 -15.44 -5.71
N CYS A 152 -9.41 -15.03 -6.77
CA CYS A 152 -10.50 -15.83 -7.28
C CYS A 152 -9.90 -17.10 -7.87
N ASP A 153 -10.40 -18.27 -7.47
CA ASP A 153 -10.07 -19.52 -8.15
C ASP A 153 -10.49 -19.34 -9.62
N HIS A 154 -9.49 -19.17 -10.49
CA HIS A 154 -9.73 -19.06 -11.92
C HIS A 154 -10.33 -20.38 -12.36
N ASP A 155 -11.64 -20.37 -12.55
CA ASP A 155 -12.38 -21.44 -13.17
C ASP A 155 -11.63 -21.83 -14.46
N HIS A 156 -11.06 -23.03 -14.47
CA HIS A 156 -10.31 -23.60 -15.60
C HIS A 156 -11.17 -23.78 -16.88
N THR A 157 -12.35 -23.17 -16.94
CA THR A 157 -13.44 -23.49 -17.86
C THR A 157 -13.65 -22.48 -18.99
N MET A 158 -12.94 -21.34 -19.02
CA MET A 158 -13.18 -20.30 -20.06
C MET A 158 -12.11 -20.18 -21.16
N ASP A 159 -10.94 -20.82 -21.05
CA ASP A 159 -9.89 -20.70 -22.08
C ASP A 159 -10.13 -21.55 -23.35
N SER A 160 -11.25 -22.30 -23.45
CA SER A 160 -11.44 -23.25 -24.55
C SER A 160 -12.32 -22.78 -25.73
N LYS A 161 -12.88 -21.55 -25.74
CA LYS A 161 -13.92 -21.21 -26.75
C LYS A 161 -13.80 -19.89 -27.52
N ASN A 162 -12.68 -19.16 -27.46
CA ASN A 162 -12.51 -17.99 -28.31
C ASN A 162 -11.23 -18.01 -29.14
N ASN A 163 -11.05 -19.11 -29.88
CA ASN A 163 -10.16 -19.17 -31.03
C ASN A 163 -11.01 -19.00 -32.30
N ASN A 164 -11.35 -17.76 -32.65
CA ASN A 164 -11.85 -17.48 -33.99
C ASN A 164 -11.33 -16.13 -34.50
N ASN A 165 -10.37 -16.26 -35.43
CA ASN A 165 -9.96 -15.34 -36.47
C ASN A 165 -10.03 -13.82 -36.19
N ASN A 166 -8.86 -13.22 -35.95
CA ASN A 166 -8.56 -12.00 -36.69
C ASN A 166 -7.06 -11.88 -36.98
N ASN A 167 -6.71 -12.23 -38.22
CA ASN A 167 -5.39 -12.07 -38.80
C ASN A 167 -5.32 -10.65 -39.35
N ASN A 168 -4.74 -9.70 -38.61
CA ASN A 168 -4.35 -8.43 -39.21
C ASN A 168 -2.97 -7.99 -38.74
N ASN A 169 -2.07 -8.00 -39.71
CA ASN A 169 -0.64 -7.78 -39.62
C ASN A 169 -0.39 -6.28 -39.56
N ASN A 170 0.02 -5.73 -38.40
CA ASN A 170 0.61 -4.39 -38.39
C ASN A 170 1.82 -4.32 -37.46
N ASN A 171 2.96 -4.10 -38.09
CA ASN A 171 4.29 -4.14 -37.54
C ASN A 171 4.61 -2.77 -36.93
N ASN A 172 4.49 -2.60 -35.61
CA ASN A 172 5.03 -1.41 -34.95
C ASN A 172 5.86 -1.82 -33.73
N ASN A 173 7.16 -1.61 -33.88
CA ASN A 173 8.22 -2.07 -33.00
C ASN A 173 8.36 -1.07 -31.84
N ASN A 174 7.56 -1.23 -30.78
CA ASN A 174 7.79 -0.53 -29.53
C ASN A 174 8.07 -1.57 -28.43
N ASN A 175 9.32 -1.57 -27.97
CA ASN A 175 9.90 -2.54 -27.06
C ASN A 175 9.39 -2.30 -25.63
N ASN A 176 8.10 -2.53 -25.41
CA ASN A 176 7.52 -2.59 -24.08
C ASN A 176 7.60 -4.06 -23.65
N ASN A 177 8.46 -4.33 -22.69
CA ASN A 177 8.69 -5.65 -22.12
C ASN A 177 7.43 -6.06 -21.32
N ASN A 178 6.34 -6.34 -22.04
CA ASN A 178 5.10 -6.87 -21.51
C ASN A 178 5.36 -8.34 -21.15
N ASN A 179 5.99 -8.56 -20.00
CA ASN A 179 5.80 -9.80 -19.30
C ASN A 179 4.29 -9.95 -19.09
N ASN A 180 3.69 -10.94 -19.74
CA ASN A 180 2.32 -11.39 -19.52
C ASN A 180 2.21 -12.00 -18.12
N GLU A 181 2.52 -11.23 -17.07
CA GLU A 181 2.15 -11.57 -15.71
C GLU A 181 0.64 -11.68 -15.69
N LYS A 182 0.14 -12.90 -15.44
CA LYS A 182 -1.29 -13.15 -15.27
C LYS A 182 -1.77 -12.18 -14.21
N LYS A 183 -2.61 -11.21 -14.60
CA LYS A 183 -3.21 -10.27 -13.66
C LYS A 183 -4.02 -11.09 -12.65
N HIS A 184 -3.53 -11.18 -11.42
CA HIS A 184 -4.24 -11.86 -10.35
C HIS A 184 -5.60 -11.17 -10.15
N LYS A 185 -6.68 -11.89 -10.42
CA LYS A 185 -8.03 -11.42 -10.14
C LYS A 185 -8.34 -11.67 -8.67
N ILE A 186 -8.64 -10.62 -7.91
CA ILE A 186 -9.08 -10.72 -6.50
C ILE A 186 -10.56 -10.41 -6.37
N ARG A 187 -11.18 -10.90 -5.29
CA ARG A 187 -12.60 -10.72 -4.99
C ARG A 187 -13.04 -9.24 -4.95
N TRP A 188 -12.14 -8.33 -4.61
CA TRP A 188 -12.40 -6.88 -4.65
C TRP A 188 -12.87 -6.39 -6.03
N GLN A 189 -12.38 -6.99 -7.11
CA GLN A 189 -12.72 -6.57 -8.47
C GLN A 189 -14.17 -6.86 -8.82
N ASP A 190 -14.78 -7.88 -8.21
CA ASP A 190 -16.20 -8.15 -8.36
C ASP A 190 -17.04 -7.07 -7.65
N ILE A 191 -16.59 -6.57 -6.48
CA ILE A 191 -17.22 -5.43 -5.78
C ILE A 191 -17.10 -4.14 -6.59
N LYS A 192 -15.93 -3.89 -7.17
CA LYS A 192 -15.72 -2.74 -8.06
C LYS A 192 -16.64 -2.81 -9.28
N ALA A 193 -16.75 -3.98 -9.92
CA ALA A 193 -17.64 -4.17 -11.06
C ALA A 193 -19.11 -3.92 -10.70
N LEU A 194 -19.57 -4.30 -9.49
CA LEU A 194 -20.89 -3.93 -8.99
C LEU A 194 -21.07 -2.41 -8.93
N CYS A 195 -20.11 -1.70 -8.33
CA CYS A 195 -20.14 -0.24 -8.21
C CYS A 195 -20.14 0.45 -9.58
N GLU A 196 -19.31 -0.03 -10.52
CA GLU A 196 -19.22 0.50 -11.89
C GLU A 196 -20.52 0.27 -12.67
N ASN A 197 -21.16 -0.89 -12.53
CA ASN A 197 -22.44 -1.20 -13.17
C ASN A 197 -23.57 -0.29 -12.67
N GLU A 198 -23.69 -0.11 -11.36
CA GLU A 198 -24.71 0.79 -10.78
C GLU A 198 -24.41 2.25 -11.11
N THR A 199 -23.13 2.66 -11.10
CA THR A 199 -22.72 4.00 -11.54
C THR A 199 -23.11 4.26 -12.99
N LEU A 200 -22.86 3.29 -13.89
CA LEU A 200 -23.21 3.39 -15.31
C LEU A 200 -24.72 3.53 -15.52
N LYS A 201 -25.50 2.75 -14.78
CA LYS A 201 -26.97 2.78 -14.85
C LYS A 201 -27.52 4.14 -14.45
N GLU A 202 -27.11 4.69 -13.31
CA GLU A 202 -27.56 6.02 -12.89
C GLU A 202 -27.03 7.13 -13.78
N MET A 203 -25.79 7.01 -14.28
CA MET A 203 -25.21 7.99 -15.18
C MET A 203 -26.00 8.11 -16.49
N LYS A 204 -26.50 7.00 -17.04
CA LYS A 204 -27.38 7.02 -18.23
C LYS A 204 -28.66 7.81 -17.98
N THR A 205 -29.36 7.52 -16.88
CA THR A 205 -30.57 8.26 -16.49
C THR A 205 -30.28 9.73 -16.22
N PHE A 206 -29.13 10.04 -15.63
CA PHE A 206 -28.71 11.41 -15.39
C PHE A 206 -28.39 12.16 -16.68
N GLN A 207 -27.69 11.53 -17.63
CA GLN A 207 -27.35 12.14 -18.92
C GLN A 207 -28.58 12.57 -19.72
N GLU A 208 -29.67 11.81 -19.66
CA GLU A 208 -30.93 12.18 -20.32
C GLU A 208 -31.51 13.46 -19.73
N LYS A 209 -31.60 13.55 -18.39
CA LYS A 209 -32.06 14.76 -17.68
C LYS A 209 -31.15 15.96 -17.97
N LEU A 210 -29.85 15.72 -17.97
CA LEU A 210 -28.86 16.76 -18.22
C LEU A 210 -28.93 17.27 -19.66
N ARG A 211 -29.19 16.38 -20.62
CA ARG A 211 -29.43 16.77 -22.02
C ARG A 211 -30.61 17.73 -22.12
N GLU A 212 -31.74 17.40 -21.49
CA GLU A 212 -32.93 18.26 -21.49
C GLU A 212 -32.67 19.64 -20.86
N GLU A 213 -31.83 19.70 -19.81
CA GLU A 213 -31.44 20.96 -19.17
C GLU A 213 -30.50 21.78 -20.07
N ILE A 214 -29.48 21.15 -20.65
CA ILE A 214 -28.53 21.82 -21.55
C ILE A 214 -29.22 22.31 -22.82
N GLU A 215 -30.14 21.54 -23.40
CA GLU A 215 -30.87 21.92 -24.62
C GLU A 215 -31.73 23.20 -24.42
N LYS A 216 -32.13 23.55 -23.19
CA LYS A 216 -32.85 24.81 -22.91
C LYS A 216 -31.97 26.05 -23.08
N ASP A 217 -30.68 25.93 -22.75
CA ASP A 217 -29.72 27.03 -22.70
C ASP A 217 -28.43 26.69 -23.50
N GLU A 218 -28.59 26.05 -24.66
CA GLU A 218 -27.48 25.40 -25.36
C GLU A 218 -26.35 26.37 -25.74
N ALA A 219 -26.70 27.59 -26.13
CA ALA A 219 -25.76 28.65 -26.45
C ALA A 219 -24.94 29.10 -25.22
N VAL A 220 -25.54 29.10 -24.03
CA VAL A 220 -24.85 29.43 -22.77
C VAL A 220 -23.90 28.31 -22.39
N PHE A 221 -24.38 27.07 -22.48
CA PHE A 221 -23.53 25.91 -22.23
C PHE A 221 -22.32 25.88 -23.17
N ALA A 222 -22.48 26.26 -24.44
CA ALA A 222 -21.37 26.44 -25.38
C ALA A 222 -20.34 27.47 -24.88
N LYS A 223 -20.79 28.59 -24.29
CA LYS A 223 -19.89 29.60 -23.69
C LYS A 223 -19.13 29.01 -22.50
N ILE A 224 -19.82 28.30 -21.60
CA ILE A 224 -19.20 27.64 -20.44
C ILE A 224 -18.14 26.63 -20.91
N CYS A 225 -18.44 25.78 -21.89
CA CYS A 225 -17.49 24.78 -22.42
C CYS A 225 -16.27 25.42 -23.07
N LYS A 226 -16.43 26.56 -23.74
CA LYS A 226 -15.33 27.29 -24.40
C LYS A 226 -14.55 28.17 -23.44
N TRP A 227 -15.15 28.54 -22.30
CA TRP A 227 -14.55 29.46 -21.35
C TRP A 227 -13.24 28.90 -20.76
N LYS A 228 -12.20 29.72 -20.87
CA LYS A 228 -10.89 29.49 -20.28
C LYS A 228 -10.52 30.77 -19.54
N TYR A 229 -10.25 30.65 -18.26
CA TYR A 229 -9.64 31.75 -17.51
C TYR A 229 -8.24 32.01 -18.06
N ASP A 230 -7.97 33.25 -18.46
CA ASP A 230 -6.67 33.64 -19.00
C ASP A 230 -5.66 33.79 -17.86
N ALA A 231 -5.03 32.66 -17.52
CA ALA A 231 -3.99 32.61 -16.51
C ALA A 231 -2.73 33.41 -16.88
N SER A 232 -2.61 33.89 -18.13
CA SER A 232 -1.45 34.68 -18.57
C SER A 232 -1.25 35.96 -17.73
N LEU A 233 -2.32 36.45 -17.12
CA LEU A 233 -2.31 37.60 -16.21
C LEU A 233 -1.96 37.24 -14.76
N SER A 234 -1.98 35.96 -14.38
CA SER A 234 -1.67 35.54 -13.01
C SER A 234 -0.17 35.23 -12.86
N LYS A 235 0.41 35.59 -11.70
CA LYS A 235 1.74 35.14 -11.28
C LYS A 235 1.80 33.63 -10.94
N TYR A 236 0.68 32.91 -11.08
CA TYR A 236 0.51 31.50 -10.73
C TYR A 236 0.34 30.60 -11.97
N GLN A 237 0.96 30.95 -13.10
CA GLN A 237 0.91 30.12 -14.31
C GLN A 237 1.54 28.75 -14.11
N ASP A 238 2.64 28.69 -13.35
CA ASP A 238 3.32 27.43 -13.08
C ASP A 238 2.57 26.63 -12.01
N LYS A 239 2.34 25.35 -12.31
CA LYS A 239 1.77 24.39 -11.38
C LYS A 239 2.59 24.29 -10.09
N GLN A 240 3.90 24.50 -10.15
CA GLN A 240 4.77 24.49 -8.96
C GLN A 240 4.47 25.65 -8.00
N SER A 241 3.80 26.71 -8.46
CA SER A 241 3.41 27.85 -7.63
C SER A 241 2.07 27.66 -6.95
N TRP A 242 1.31 26.59 -7.24
CA TRP A 242 0.02 26.32 -6.63
C TRP A 242 0.17 25.68 -5.25
N ARG A 243 0.58 26.49 -4.28
CA ARG A 243 0.97 26.04 -2.94
C ARG A 243 0.54 27.05 -1.88
N GLN A 244 0.33 26.59 -0.66
CA GLN A 244 0.00 27.44 0.50
C GLN A 244 1.21 28.28 0.94
N ASP A 245 2.44 27.76 0.78
CA ASP A 245 3.70 28.38 1.18
C ASP A 245 4.30 29.33 0.13
N SER A 246 3.71 29.39 -1.08
CA SER A 246 4.08 30.36 -2.12
C SER A 246 3.26 31.66 -2.05
N VAL A 247 2.25 31.69 -1.18
CA VAL A 247 1.36 32.84 -1.00
C VAL A 247 1.95 33.78 0.03
N GLU A 248 1.94 35.08 -0.26
CA GLU A 248 2.33 36.11 0.69
C GLU A 248 1.45 36.02 1.96
N ASN A 249 2.08 35.91 3.12
CA ASN A 249 1.42 35.66 4.42
C ASN A 249 0.67 34.31 4.53
N GLY A 250 0.94 33.39 3.61
CA GLY A 250 0.54 31.99 3.72
C GLY A 250 1.29 31.24 4.83
N VAL A 251 0.96 29.96 5.00
CA VAL A 251 1.65 29.11 5.97
C VAL A 251 2.99 28.67 5.40
N VAL A 252 4.09 29.03 6.06
CA VAL A 252 5.47 28.74 5.61
C VAL A 252 6.09 27.65 6.46
N ALA A 253 6.88 26.77 5.85
CA ALA A 253 7.66 25.79 6.59
C ALA A 253 8.82 26.46 7.34
N ALA A 254 8.85 26.33 8.67
CA ALA A 254 9.92 26.83 9.52
C ALA A 254 11.24 26.05 9.38
N ILE A 255 11.21 24.79 8.93
CA ILE A 255 12.40 23.95 8.71
C ILE A 255 12.45 23.52 7.25
N ASP A 256 13.61 23.66 6.61
CA ASP A 256 13.80 23.25 5.23
C ASP A 256 14.12 21.75 5.07
N GLU A 257 13.99 21.25 3.85
CA GLU A 257 14.24 19.84 3.54
C GLU A 257 15.69 19.40 3.82
N LYS A 258 16.68 20.29 3.68
CA LYS A 258 18.09 19.96 3.91
C LYS A 258 18.37 19.78 5.40
N GLN A 259 17.79 20.61 6.25
CA GLN A 259 17.88 20.50 7.70
C GLN A 259 17.25 19.19 8.20
N LEU A 260 16.07 18.83 7.69
CA LEU A 260 15.41 17.57 8.05
C LEU A 260 16.21 16.34 7.60
N LEU A 261 16.84 16.41 6.42
CA LEU A 261 17.75 15.36 5.96
C LEU A 261 18.95 15.21 6.90
N LEU A 262 19.56 16.32 7.34
CA LEU A 262 20.67 16.30 8.29
C LEU A 262 20.25 15.70 9.64
N MET A 263 19.04 16.04 10.13
CA MET A 263 18.47 15.42 11.35
C MET A 263 18.32 13.90 11.20
N GLN A 264 17.82 13.42 10.05
CA GLN A 264 17.69 11.99 9.79
C GLN A 264 19.05 11.28 9.75
N MET A 265 20.06 11.90 9.13
CA MET A 265 21.42 11.34 9.05
C MET A 265 22.11 11.24 10.42
N ASN A 266 21.76 12.12 11.35
CA ASN A 266 22.33 12.15 12.69
C ASN A 266 21.53 11.32 13.72
N SER A 267 20.35 10.82 13.36
CA SER A 267 19.52 10.00 14.23
C SER A 267 20.04 8.57 14.35
N THR A 268 20.06 8.02 15.57
CA THR A 268 20.29 6.59 15.80
C THR A 268 19.04 5.74 15.57
N ASP A 269 17.85 6.37 15.66
CA ASP A 269 16.57 5.73 15.33
C ASP A 269 16.31 5.84 13.83
N VAL A 270 16.15 4.70 13.19
CA VAL A 270 15.92 4.58 11.76
C VAL A 270 14.45 4.58 11.36
N SER A 271 13.56 4.42 12.33
CA SER A 271 12.13 4.63 12.14
C SER A 271 11.78 6.12 12.19
N PHE A 272 12.72 6.95 12.65
CA PHE A 272 12.57 8.40 12.65
C PHE A 272 12.67 8.96 11.22
N HIS A 273 11.53 9.42 10.71
CA HIS A 273 11.41 10.06 9.39
C HIS A 273 11.06 11.54 9.57
N PRO A 274 12.02 12.40 9.96
CA PRO A 274 11.75 13.79 10.35
C PRO A 274 11.06 14.60 9.24
N LYS A 275 11.39 14.33 7.97
CA LYS A 275 10.73 14.98 6.84
C LYS A 275 9.23 14.73 6.81
N HIS A 276 8.82 13.48 7.03
CA HIS A 276 7.42 13.06 7.02
C HIS A 276 6.70 13.58 8.27
N ALA A 277 7.28 13.34 9.46
CA ALA A 277 6.73 13.82 10.72
C ALA A 277 6.52 15.34 10.72
N TYR A 278 7.50 16.10 10.24
CA TYR A 278 7.37 17.55 10.14
C TYR A 278 6.26 17.96 9.15
N ASP A 279 6.24 17.39 7.94
CA ASP A 279 5.23 17.74 6.92
C ASP A 279 3.80 17.51 7.45
N PHE A 280 3.55 16.33 8.01
CA PHE A 280 2.20 15.88 8.34
C PHE A 280 1.74 16.14 9.76
N ASP A 281 2.66 16.30 10.72
CA ASP A 281 2.31 16.51 12.13
C ASP A 281 2.59 17.96 12.58
N VAL A 282 3.49 18.69 11.91
CA VAL A 282 3.79 20.10 12.22
C VAL A 282 3.21 21.05 11.19
N TYR A 283 3.66 20.98 9.94
CA TYR A 283 3.23 21.92 8.90
C TYR A 283 1.74 21.78 8.60
N LEU A 284 1.26 20.54 8.38
CA LEU A 284 -0.17 20.30 8.11
C LEU A 284 -1.04 20.72 9.30
N SER A 285 -0.61 20.52 10.53
CA SER A 285 -1.32 20.97 11.73
C SER A 285 -1.44 22.49 11.78
N ASN A 286 -0.37 23.23 11.43
CA ASN A 286 -0.41 24.69 11.33
C ASN A 286 -1.34 25.16 10.21
N LEU A 287 -1.30 24.51 9.04
CA LEU A 287 -2.20 24.80 7.94
C LEU A 287 -3.66 24.53 8.30
N TRP A 288 -3.93 23.44 9.02
CA TRP A 288 -5.25 23.07 9.48
C TRP A 288 -5.79 24.02 10.55
N ALA A 289 -4.95 24.44 11.51
CA ALA A 289 -5.31 25.48 12.48
C ALA A 289 -5.66 26.80 11.78
N ARG A 290 -4.84 27.23 10.80
CA ARG A 290 -5.15 28.41 9.97
C ARG A 290 -6.47 28.25 9.23
N ALA A 291 -6.76 27.06 8.69
CA ALA A 291 -8.03 26.77 8.04
C ALA A 291 -9.22 26.93 8.99
N HIS A 292 -9.12 26.47 10.24
CA HIS A 292 -10.17 26.66 11.24
C HIS A 292 -10.44 28.13 11.56
N ILE A 293 -9.39 28.94 11.70
CA ILE A 293 -9.49 30.38 11.97
C ILE A 293 -10.14 31.11 10.78
N MET A 294 -9.72 30.78 9.56
CA MET A 294 -10.13 31.50 8.36
C MET A 294 -11.39 30.97 7.69
N ASN A 295 -11.91 29.79 8.09
CA ASN A 295 -13.05 29.16 7.43
C ASN A 295 -14.30 30.03 7.50
N GLU A 296 -14.76 30.42 8.70
CA GLU A 296 -15.99 31.21 8.83
C GLU A 296 -15.92 32.57 8.10
N PRO A 297 -14.84 33.38 8.24
CA PRO A 297 -14.69 34.59 7.45
C PRO A 297 -14.69 34.35 5.94
N PHE A 298 -14.04 33.28 5.48
CA PHE A 298 -14.06 32.89 4.07
C PHE A 298 -15.48 32.56 3.60
N GLN A 299 -16.23 31.74 4.35
CA GLN A 299 -17.61 31.40 4.01
C GLN A 299 -18.51 32.63 3.98
N ASN A 300 -18.33 33.57 4.91
CA ASN A 300 -19.08 34.82 4.97
C ASN A 300 -18.79 35.72 3.76
N GLU A 301 -17.52 35.81 3.34
CA GLU A 301 -17.14 36.59 2.16
C GLU A 301 -17.71 35.97 0.88
N VAL A 302 -17.60 34.65 0.71
CA VAL A 302 -18.23 33.95 -0.42
C VAL A 302 -19.76 34.13 -0.40
N LYS A 303 -20.37 34.11 0.78
CA LYS A 303 -21.81 34.38 0.97
C LYS A 303 -22.22 35.78 0.58
N LYS A 304 -21.40 36.77 0.89
CA LYS A 304 -21.63 38.14 0.46
C LYS A 304 -21.57 38.27 -1.07
N ILE A 305 -20.64 37.57 -1.72
CA ILE A 305 -20.49 37.61 -3.18
C ILE A 305 -21.70 36.98 -3.88
N PHE A 306 -21.99 35.71 -3.59
CA PHE A 306 -23.05 35.00 -4.30
C PHE A 306 -24.45 35.21 -3.73
N GLY A 307 -24.59 35.84 -2.57
CA GLY A 307 -25.89 36.18 -1.98
C GLY A 307 -26.72 37.15 -2.84
N LEU A 308 -26.08 37.81 -3.80
CA LEU A 308 -26.73 38.69 -4.79
C LEU A 308 -27.06 37.97 -6.10
N CYS A 309 -26.57 36.75 -6.32
CA CYS A 309 -26.81 35.99 -7.54
C CYS A 309 -28.17 35.27 -7.47
N ALA A 310 -29.01 35.48 -8.49
CA ALA A 310 -30.27 34.78 -8.62
C ALA A 310 -30.06 33.26 -8.73
N GLY A 311 -30.92 32.48 -8.06
CA GLY A 311 -30.89 31.01 -8.12
C GLY A 311 -29.65 30.36 -7.50
N CYS A 312 -28.79 31.10 -6.81
CA CYS A 312 -27.59 30.56 -6.18
C CYS A 312 -27.86 30.12 -4.72
N GLN A 313 -27.62 28.84 -4.45
CA GLN A 313 -27.54 28.29 -3.10
C GLN A 313 -26.08 28.04 -2.73
N LEU A 314 -25.67 28.58 -1.59
CA LEU A 314 -24.35 28.29 -1.04
C LEU A 314 -24.39 27.17 -0.03
N SER A 315 -23.40 26.29 -0.12
CA SER A 315 -23.15 25.22 0.82
C SER A 315 -21.72 25.32 1.32
N ALA A 316 -21.55 25.68 2.60
CA ALA A 316 -20.26 25.66 3.25
C ALA A 316 -19.78 24.21 3.39
N GLY A 317 -18.62 23.89 2.83
CA GLY A 317 -18.04 22.56 3.01
C GLY A 317 -17.32 22.47 4.35
N PRO A 318 -17.36 21.32 5.04
CA PRO A 318 -16.55 21.15 6.24
C PRO A 318 -15.07 21.19 5.88
N ILE A 319 -14.27 21.72 6.80
CA ILE A 319 -12.81 21.70 6.71
C ILE A 319 -12.37 20.25 6.47
N LYS A 320 -11.47 20.06 5.50
CA LYS A 320 -10.99 18.72 5.18
C LYS A 320 -10.27 18.14 6.41
N SER A 321 -10.63 16.92 6.79
CA SER A 321 -10.00 16.27 7.94
C SER A 321 -8.50 16.06 7.69
N THR A 322 -7.74 15.98 8.78
CA THR A 322 -6.30 15.77 8.78
C THR A 322 -5.93 14.51 8.01
N GLU A 323 -6.66 13.42 8.19
CA GLU A 323 -6.42 12.13 7.56
C GLU A 323 -6.61 12.22 6.04
N ARG A 324 -7.68 12.89 5.58
CA ARG A 324 -7.91 13.11 4.14
C ARG A 324 -6.86 14.04 3.52
N CYS A 325 -6.36 15.02 4.27
CA CYS A 325 -5.24 15.86 3.84
C CYS A 325 -3.96 15.05 3.68
N LYS A 326 -3.59 14.21 4.67
CA LYS A 326 -2.43 13.30 4.60
C LYS A 326 -2.51 12.39 3.37
N MET A 327 -3.65 11.70 3.21
CA MET A 327 -3.90 10.81 2.07
C MET A 327 -3.78 11.53 0.73
N LYS A 328 -4.38 12.72 0.59
CA LYS A 328 -4.30 13.51 -0.63
C LYS A 328 -2.87 13.93 -0.97
N ALA A 329 -2.11 14.39 0.02
CA ALA A 329 -0.71 14.77 -0.19
C ALA A 329 0.22 13.60 -0.54
N GLN A 330 -0.11 12.40 -0.08
CA GLN A 330 0.65 11.20 -0.39
C GLN A 330 0.33 10.66 -1.78
N VAL A 331 -0.95 10.63 -2.13
CA VAL A 331 -1.44 10.08 -3.39
C VAL A 331 -1.23 11.08 -4.53
N ASP A 332 -1.84 12.26 -4.43
CA ASP A 332 -1.93 13.22 -5.53
C ASP A 332 -0.62 14.02 -5.69
N TYR A 333 0.13 14.19 -4.60
CA TYR A 333 1.33 15.03 -4.54
C TYR A 333 2.60 14.22 -4.21
N LYS A 334 2.62 12.91 -4.51
CA LYS A 334 3.76 12.00 -4.24
C LYS A 334 5.11 12.55 -4.72
N ASN A 335 5.10 13.15 -5.90
CA ASN A 335 6.27 13.64 -6.63
C ASN A 335 6.44 15.16 -6.57
N GLU A 336 5.60 15.86 -5.80
CA GLU A 336 5.70 17.31 -5.68
C GLU A 336 6.74 17.72 -4.63
N ARG A 337 7.08 19.01 -4.61
CA ARG A 337 8.11 19.59 -3.73
C ARG A 337 7.71 19.52 -2.25
N TYR A 338 8.69 19.45 -1.36
CA TYR A 338 8.47 19.56 0.08
C TYR A 338 8.14 21.01 0.52
N PRO A 339 7.22 21.22 1.50
CA PRO A 339 6.31 20.22 2.06
C PRO A 339 5.21 19.84 1.07
N LYS A 340 4.83 18.57 1.05
CA LYS A 340 3.81 18.02 0.16
C LYS A 340 2.44 18.57 0.51
N SER A 341 2.14 18.69 1.81
CA SER A 341 0.86 19.21 2.29
C SER A 341 0.60 20.67 1.90
N ALA A 342 1.63 21.45 1.55
CA ALA A 342 1.44 22.79 0.97
C ALA A 342 0.67 22.79 -0.35
N HIS A 343 0.63 21.68 -1.09
CA HIS A 343 -0.12 21.58 -2.34
C HIS A 343 -1.62 21.34 -2.13
N ILE A 344 -2.09 21.21 -0.89
CA ILE A 344 -3.51 21.04 -0.58
C ILE A 344 -4.22 22.40 -0.62
N LEU A 345 -4.97 22.63 -1.69
CA LEU A 345 -5.65 23.92 -1.97
C LEU A 345 -7.14 23.92 -1.61
N ASP A 346 -7.66 22.79 -1.15
CA ASP A 346 -9.09 22.56 -0.90
C ASP A 346 -9.35 22.20 0.56
N ILE A 347 -8.49 22.66 1.48
CA ILE A 347 -8.67 22.47 2.93
C ILE A 347 -9.87 23.25 3.45
N VAL A 348 -9.99 24.51 3.03
CA VAL A 348 -11.20 25.33 3.12
C VAL A 348 -11.92 25.23 1.78
N ARG A 349 -13.23 25.00 1.80
CA ARG A 349 -14.01 24.78 0.58
C ARG A 349 -15.44 25.28 0.71
N CYS A 350 -15.99 25.78 -0.40
CA CYS A 350 -17.37 26.25 -0.51
C CYS A 350 -17.94 25.79 -1.86
N GLN A 351 -19.24 25.54 -1.89
CA GLN A 351 -19.97 25.20 -3.11
C GLN A 351 -21.02 26.27 -3.39
N ALA A 352 -21.01 26.82 -4.61
CA ALA A 352 -22.06 27.66 -5.17
C ALA A 352 -22.86 26.83 -6.18
N ILE A 353 -24.13 26.60 -5.85
CA ILE A 353 -25.02 25.70 -6.58
C ILE A 353 -26.08 26.56 -7.28
N PHE A 354 -26.17 26.46 -8.59
CA PHE A 354 -27.07 27.27 -9.41
C PHE A 354 -28.23 26.43 -9.95
N GLY A 355 -29.40 27.04 -10.14
CA GLY A 355 -30.58 26.35 -10.66
C GLY A 355 -30.48 26.02 -12.15
N THR A 356 -29.80 26.87 -12.93
CA THR A 356 -29.63 26.74 -14.38
C THR A 356 -28.22 27.05 -14.86
N TYR A 357 -27.90 26.69 -16.10
CA TYR A 357 -26.62 27.04 -16.73
C TYR A 357 -26.46 28.54 -16.99
N GLN A 358 -27.56 29.26 -17.24
CA GLN A 358 -27.55 30.72 -17.35
C GLN A 358 -27.14 31.37 -16.02
N GLU A 359 -27.76 30.96 -14.91
CA GLU A 359 -27.41 31.46 -13.58
C GLU A 359 -25.97 31.11 -13.19
N LEU A 360 -25.49 29.90 -13.53
CA LEU A 360 -24.09 29.51 -13.32
C LEU A 360 -23.13 30.46 -14.08
N TRP A 361 -23.42 30.74 -15.35
CA TRP A 361 -22.59 31.62 -16.16
C TRP A 361 -22.58 33.06 -15.61
N ASP A 362 -23.73 33.58 -15.23
CA ASP A 362 -23.86 34.91 -14.63
C ASP A 362 -23.12 34.97 -13.28
N GLY A 363 -23.19 33.90 -12.48
CA GLY A 363 -22.42 33.76 -11.24
C GLY A 363 -20.91 33.77 -11.47
N VAL A 364 -20.42 33.09 -12.52
CA VAL A 364 -19.00 33.13 -12.90
C VAL A 364 -18.58 34.55 -13.26
N LEU A 365 -19.34 35.25 -14.10
CA LEU A 365 -19.03 36.63 -14.50
C LEU A 365 -19.07 37.59 -13.31
N HIS A 366 -20.08 37.47 -12.45
CA HIS A 366 -20.21 38.28 -11.24
C HIS A 366 -19.01 38.10 -10.31
N PHE A 367 -18.58 36.84 -10.11
CA PHE A 367 -17.42 36.53 -9.27
C PHE A 367 -16.12 37.13 -9.82
N LEU A 368 -15.89 37.04 -11.13
CA LEU A 368 -14.71 37.64 -11.76
C LEU A 368 -14.71 39.16 -11.59
N GLN A 369 -15.85 39.82 -11.85
CA GLN A 369 -16.01 41.26 -11.67
C GLN A 369 -15.81 41.69 -10.20
N TYR A 370 -16.27 40.87 -9.25
CA TYR A 370 -16.05 41.11 -7.83
C TYR A 370 -14.55 41.08 -7.48
N ILE A 371 -13.82 40.08 -7.97
CA ILE A 371 -12.37 39.98 -7.72
C ILE A 371 -11.59 41.12 -8.35
N GLU A 372 -11.96 41.55 -9.56
CA GLU A 372 -11.33 42.71 -10.22
C GLU A 372 -11.52 44.00 -9.41
N SER A 373 -12.67 44.16 -8.75
CA SER A 373 -12.98 45.34 -7.92
C SER A 373 -12.46 45.23 -6.47
N HIS A 374 -12.28 44.01 -5.94
CA HIS A 374 -11.97 43.75 -4.53
C HIS A 374 -10.71 42.87 -4.34
N GLY A 375 -9.75 42.96 -5.26
CA GLY A 375 -8.55 42.11 -5.30
C GLY A 375 -7.63 42.14 -4.06
N SER A 376 -7.88 43.05 -3.11
CA SER A 376 -7.17 43.08 -1.82
C SER A 376 -7.54 41.93 -0.89
N THR A 377 -8.77 41.40 -0.99
CA THR A 377 -9.28 40.35 -0.08
C THR A 377 -9.23 38.97 -0.71
N LEU A 378 -9.54 38.87 -2.01
CA LEU A 378 -9.55 37.62 -2.77
C LEU A 378 -8.70 37.75 -4.03
N GLU A 379 -7.91 36.73 -4.32
CA GLU A 379 -7.07 36.65 -5.52
C GLU A 379 -7.20 35.26 -6.15
N ILE A 380 -7.43 35.17 -7.45
CA ILE A 380 -7.52 33.87 -8.14
C ILE A 380 -6.13 33.27 -8.28
N MET A 381 -5.92 32.10 -7.68
CA MET A 381 -4.71 31.31 -7.88
C MET A 381 -4.83 30.42 -9.11
N ARG A 382 -5.98 29.75 -9.28
CA ARG A 382 -6.17 28.76 -10.34
C ARG A 382 -7.65 28.59 -10.66
N VAL A 383 -7.96 28.36 -11.94
CA VAL A 383 -9.29 27.90 -12.40
C VAL A 383 -9.15 26.55 -13.12
N LYS A 384 -10.03 25.61 -12.81
CA LYS A 384 -10.27 24.40 -13.61
C LYS A 384 -11.72 24.40 -14.06
N ASN A 385 -11.93 24.27 -15.37
CA ASN A 385 -13.26 24.18 -15.95
C ASN A 385 -13.52 22.74 -16.40
N GLY A 386 -14.24 21.96 -15.59
CA GLY A 386 -14.55 20.55 -15.88
C GLY A 386 -15.43 20.36 -17.12
N TYR A 387 -16.22 21.37 -17.50
CA TYR A 387 -17.04 21.32 -18.73
C TYR A 387 -16.19 21.39 -20.00
N ARG A 388 -15.04 22.07 -19.94
CA ARG A 388 -14.11 22.19 -21.06
C ARG A 388 -13.40 20.88 -21.36
N ASP A 389 -12.96 20.16 -20.32
CA ASP A 389 -12.19 18.91 -20.46
C ASP A 389 -12.95 17.81 -21.22
N SER A 390 -14.28 17.84 -21.17
CA SER A 390 -15.17 16.89 -21.88
C SER A 390 -15.13 17.06 -23.40
N SER A 391 -14.79 18.25 -23.91
CA SER A 391 -14.73 18.49 -25.36
C SER A 391 -13.36 18.22 -25.97
N VAL A 392 -12.27 18.39 -25.20
CA VAL A 392 -10.89 18.32 -25.70
C VAL A 392 -10.32 16.89 -25.70
N ARG A 393 -10.78 15.99 -24.81
CA ARG A 393 -10.22 14.63 -24.68
C ARG A 393 -10.53 13.66 -25.82
N ARG A 394 -11.27 14.08 -26.87
CA ARG A 394 -11.59 13.23 -28.04
C ARG A 394 -10.36 12.73 -28.81
N GLU A 395 -9.21 13.38 -28.67
CA GLU A 395 -8.05 13.10 -29.55
C GLU A 395 -6.97 12.20 -28.93
N SER A 396 -7.00 11.88 -27.62
CA SER A 396 -5.79 11.33 -26.95
C SER A 396 -5.93 10.03 -26.14
N VAL A 397 -7.10 9.37 -26.06
CA VAL A 397 -7.25 8.17 -25.22
C VAL A 397 -7.50 6.90 -26.05
N MET A 398 -6.39 6.24 -26.43
CA MET A 398 -6.34 4.90 -27.05
C MET A 398 -5.99 3.79 -26.03
N ASP A 399 -6.03 4.04 -24.72
CA ASP A 399 -5.49 3.10 -23.73
C ASP A 399 -6.56 2.34 -22.92
N GLY A 400 -6.88 1.12 -23.39
CA GLY A 400 -6.88 -0.12 -22.60
C GLY A 400 -7.99 -0.45 -21.59
N SER A 401 -8.79 0.48 -21.06
CA SER A 401 -9.86 0.11 -20.11
C SER A 401 -11.18 -0.24 -20.84
N SER A 402 -11.38 -1.54 -21.07
CA SER A 402 -12.48 -2.15 -21.82
C SER A 402 -13.89 -1.69 -21.39
N MET A 403 -14.14 -1.50 -20.09
CA MET A 403 -15.50 -1.26 -19.59
C MET A 403 -15.99 0.18 -19.82
N MET A 404 -15.07 1.15 -19.91
CA MET A 404 -15.41 2.53 -20.32
C MET A 404 -15.69 2.65 -21.82
N ALA A 405 -15.32 1.64 -22.63
CA ALA A 405 -15.58 1.65 -24.06
C ALA A 405 -17.07 1.46 -24.40
N GLU A 406 -17.87 0.86 -23.52
CA GLU A 406 -19.33 0.74 -23.73
C GLU A 406 -20.09 2.05 -23.46
N ILE A 407 -19.49 3.02 -22.76
CA ILE A 407 -20.06 4.38 -22.58
C ILE A 407 -19.74 5.29 -23.78
N LYS A 408 -19.27 4.74 -24.90
CA LYS A 408 -18.94 5.51 -26.11
C LYS A 408 -20.16 5.97 -26.92
N ASN A 409 -21.39 5.69 -26.48
CA ASN A 409 -22.55 6.42 -26.97
C ASN A 409 -22.54 7.82 -26.33
N GLU A 410 -21.60 8.65 -26.77
CA GLU A 410 -21.54 10.07 -26.39
C GLU A 410 -22.88 10.70 -26.74
N ALA A 411 -23.56 11.19 -25.70
CA ALA A 411 -24.77 11.97 -25.87
C ALA A 411 -24.39 13.36 -26.35
N PHE A 412 -25.07 13.86 -27.38
CA PHE A 412 -24.90 15.22 -27.88
C PHE A 412 -26.21 15.99 -27.75
N THR A 413 -26.08 17.30 -27.64
CA THR A 413 -27.21 18.22 -27.86
C THR A 413 -27.60 18.23 -29.34
N LYS A 414 -28.85 18.61 -29.63
CA LYS A 414 -29.39 18.54 -31.00
C LYS A 414 -28.84 19.61 -31.94
N GLU A 415 -28.72 20.86 -31.49
CA GLU A 415 -28.46 21.99 -32.42
C GLU A 415 -26.96 22.24 -32.65
N LEU A 416 -26.20 22.45 -31.58
CA LEU A 416 -24.77 22.79 -31.60
C LEU A 416 -23.85 21.57 -31.43
N GLN A 417 -24.41 20.35 -31.30
CA GLN A 417 -23.67 19.10 -31.18
C GLN A 417 -22.61 19.15 -30.05
N LEU A 418 -22.99 19.70 -28.90
CA LEU A 418 -22.16 19.79 -27.71
C LEU A 418 -22.21 18.46 -26.95
N PRO A 419 -21.07 17.98 -26.43
CA PRO A 419 -21.05 16.75 -25.64
C PRO A 419 -21.78 16.96 -24.31
N ILE A 420 -22.71 16.06 -23.98
CA ILE A 420 -23.34 16.00 -22.67
C ILE A 420 -22.36 15.34 -21.70
N PRO A 421 -22.04 15.97 -20.55
CA PRO A 421 -21.18 15.37 -19.54
C PRO A 421 -21.62 13.95 -19.15
N ASN A 422 -20.68 13.01 -19.15
CA ASN A 422 -20.88 11.60 -18.75
C ASN A 422 -20.32 11.27 -17.37
N ARG A 423 -20.00 12.32 -16.62
CA ARG A 423 -19.43 12.27 -15.27
C ARG A 423 -19.76 13.58 -14.56
N TYR A 424 -19.58 13.57 -13.24
CA TYR A 424 -19.63 14.80 -12.45
C TYR A 424 -18.67 15.86 -13.03
N THR A 425 -19.19 17.06 -13.25
CA THR A 425 -18.43 18.21 -13.78
C THR A 425 -18.81 19.48 -13.03
N ASP A 426 -17.80 20.30 -12.75
CA ASP A 426 -17.91 21.58 -12.07
C ASP A 426 -16.86 22.57 -12.59
N ILE A 427 -16.99 23.84 -12.19
CA ILE A 427 -15.91 24.82 -12.27
C ILE A 427 -15.28 24.95 -10.88
N LYS A 428 -13.98 24.72 -10.79
CA LYS A 428 -13.21 24.86 -9.55
C LYS A 428 -12.32 26.08 -9.63
N ILE A 429 -12.48 26.99 -8.68
CA ILE A 429 -11.64 28.18 -8.53
C ILE A 429 -10.91 28.07 -7.20
N ASN A 430 -9.59 27.94 -7.23
CA ASN A 430 -8.77 28.09 -6.05
C ASN A 430 -8.46 29.58 -5.87
N VAL A 431 -8.84 30.12 -4.72
CA VAL A 431 -8.66 31.54 -4.38
C VAL A 431 -7.83 31.70 -3.13
N ILE A 432 -6.95 32.70 -3.15
CA ILE A 432 -6.22 33.17 -1.99
C ILE A 432 -7.15 34.14 -1.25
N PHE A 433 -7.48 33.80 -0.02
CA PHE A 433 -8.25 34.64 0.88
C PHE A 433 -7.30 35.28 1.89
N LYS A 434 -7.36 36.62 2.02
CA LYS A 434 -6.48 37.42 2.87
C LYS A 434 -7.30 38.08 3.98
N LEU A 435 -6.88 37.91 5.23
CA LEU A 435 -7.53 38.52 6.39
C LEU A 435 -6.49 38.80 7.47
N HIS A 436 -6.47 40.03 8.00
CA HIS A 436 -5.60 40.44 9.11
C HIS A 436 -4.11 40.11 8.94
N GLY A 437 -3.58 40.26 7.72
CA GLY A 437 -2.17 39.97 7.43
C GLY A 437 -1.84 38.47 7.38
N GLU A 438 -2.85 37.62 7.28
CA GLU A 438 -2.73 36.18 7.06
C GLU A 438 -3.42 35.80 5.74
N ALA A 439 -2.96 34.72 5.11
CA ALA A 439 -3.57 34.18 3.90
C ALA A 439 -3.77 32.66 3.96
N ILE A 440 -4.78 32.19 3.23
CA ILE A 440 -5.01 30.76 2.96
C ILE A 440 -5.61 30.58 1.56
N VAL A 441 -5.31 29.46 0.91
CA VAL A 441 -6.00 29.06 -0.32
C VAL A 441 -7.24 28.23 0.02
N GLY A 442 -8.40 28.67 -0.48
CA GLY A 442 -9.66 27.93 -0.46
C GLY A 442 -10.09 27.48 -1.86
N GLU A 443 -10.94 26.46 -1.94
CA GLU A 443 -11.55 25.99 -3.19
C GLU A 443 -13.04 26.39 -3.24
N LEU A 444 -13.41 27.15 -4.26
CA LEU A 444 -14.79 27.43 -4.62
C LEU A 444 -15.21 26.51 -5.78
N GLN A 445 -16.24 25.71 -5.56
CA GLN A 445 -16.85 24.85 -6.58
C GLN A 445 -18.15 25.50 -7.08
N LEU A 446 -18.26 25.73 -8.38
CA LEU A 446 -19.46 26.27 -9.02
C LEU A 446 -20.07 25.17 -9.89
N LEU A 447 -21.33 24.83 -9.64
CA LEU A 447 -22.03 23.76 -10.34
C LEU A 447 -23.54 24.04 -10.43
N VAL A 448 -24.21 23.37 -11.36
CA VAL A 448 -25.67 23.35 -11.43
C VAL A 448 -26.26 22.32 -10.46
N GLN A 449 -27.48 22.54 -9.98
CA GLN A 449 -28.18 21.69 -9.01
C GLN A 449 -28.29 20.24 -9.49
N SER A 450 -28.50 20.01 -10.79
CA SER A 450 -28.56 18.67 -11.36
C SER A 450 -27.27 17.87 -11.17
N MET A 451 -26.10 18.53 -11.27
CA MET A 451 -24.79 17.90 -11.01
C MET A 451 -24.64 17.48 -9.55
N LEU A 452 -25.14 18.28 -8.61
CA LEU A 452 -25.10 17.94 -7.19
C LEU A 452 -25.94 16.70 -6.90
N LEU A 453 -27.18 16.68 -7.42
CA LEU A 453 -28.12 15.57 -7.26
C LEU A 453 -27.60 14.27 -7.87
N CYS A 454 -26.77 14.34 -8.92
CA CYS A 454 -26.09 13.18 -9.48
C CYS A 454 -24.94 12.68 -8.61
N ASN A 455 -24.15 13.59 -8.04
CA ASN A 455 -22.95 13.22 -7.30
C ASN A 455 -23.25 12.55 -5.96
N GLN A 456 -24.29 12.98 -5.26
CA GLN A 456 -24.66 12.46 -3.94
C GLN A 456 -24.82 10.92 -3.91
N PRO A 457 -25.64 10.29 -4.77
CA PRO A 457 -25.81 8.83 -4.79
C PRO A 457 -24.55 8.08 -5.25
N LEU A 458 -23.75 8.70 -6.13
CA LEU A 458 -22.57 8.06 -6.71
C LEU A 458 -21.31 8.15 -5.83
N HIS A 459 -21.28 9.09 -4.87
CA HIS A 459 -20.09 9.31 -4.06
C HIS A 459 -19.69 8.05 -3.29
N GLY A 460 -20.63 7.36 -2.65
CA GLY A 460 -20.33 6.14 -1.88
C GLY A 460 -19.76 5.02 -2.76
N LEU A 461 -20.32 4.81 -3.95
CA LEU A 461 -19.82 3.83 -4.92
C LEU A 461 -18.41 4.18 -5.41
N TYR A 462 -18.16 5.46 -5.67
CA TYR A 462 -16.83 5.93 -6.05
C TYR A 462 -15.78 5.70 -4.95
N GLU A 463 -16.13 5.93 -3.67
CA GLU A 463 -15.24 5.73 -2.54
C GLU A 463 -14.83 4.26 -2.36
N ILE A 464 -15.72 3.32 -2.74
CA ILE A 464 -15.42 1.88 -2.77
C ILE A 464 -14.54 1.58 -3.98
N SER A 465 -14.96 1.97 -5.19
CA SER A 465 -14.22 1.67 -6.42
C SER A 465 -12.76 2.15 -6.38
N ARG A 466 -12.48 3.31 -5.77
CA ARG A 466 -11.11 3.85 -5.67
C ARG A 466 -10.17 3.05 -4.77
N GLN A 467 -10.68 2.15 -3.92
CA GLN A 467 -9.83 1.31 -3.08
C GLN A 467 -9.14 0.19 -3.87
N GLU A 468 -9.50 -0.04 -5.14
CA GLU A 468 -8.86 -1.09 -5.94
C GLU A 468 -7.33 -0.91 -6.00
N ASP A 469 -6.85 0.30 -6.27
CA ASP A 469 -5.41 0.57 -6.29
C ASP A 469 -4.75 0.27 -4.94
N PHE A 470 -5.46 0.55 -3.84
CA PHE A 470 -5.00 0.21 -2.49
C PHE A 470 -4.93 -1.30 -2.30
N MET A 471 -5.96 -2.04 -2.70
CA MET A 471 -6.01 -3.50 -2.59
C MET A 471 -4.95 -4.19 -3.44
N LEU A 472 -4.82 -3.79 -4.71
CA LEU A 472 -3.81 -4.33 -5.62
C LEU A 472 -2.38 -3.99 -5.16
N GLY A 473 -2.16 -2.75 -4.70
CA GLY A 473 -0.89 -2.36 -4.10
C GLY A 473 -0.56 -3.18 -2.85
N SER A 474 -1.55 -3.50 -2.03
CA SER A 474 -1.39 -4.34 -0.84
C SER A 474 -1.11 -5.80 -1.19
N LEU A 475 -1.77 -6.35 -2.21
CA LEU A 475 -1.46 -7.68 -2.74
C LEU A 475 -0.01 -7.76 -3.23
N ALA A 476 0.46 -6.74 -3.96
CA ALA A 476 1.86 -6.64 -4.37
C ALA A 476 2.80 -6.57 -3.16
N GLN A 477 2.43 -5.83 -2.10
CA GLN A 477 3.20 -5.82 -0.85
C GLN A 477 3.20 -7.19 -0.15
N MET A 478 2.16 -8.02 -0.25
CA MET A 478 2.20 -9.38 0.30
C MET A 478 3.27 -10.24 -0.40
N ALA A 479 3.40 -10.11 -1.72
CA ALA A 479 4.44 -10.80 -2.49
C ALA A 479 5.85 -10.30 -2.13
N LEU A 480 6.02 -8.98 -1.99
CA LEU A 480 7.29 -8.37 -1.61
C LEU A 480 7.69 -8.67 -0.16
N ASN A 481 6.73 -8.70 0.77
CA ASN A 481 6.93 -8.95 2.19
C ASN A 481 6.54 -10.39 2.54
N SER A 482 6.89 -11.34 1.66
CA SER A 482 6.70 -12.75 1.91
C SER A 482 7.34 -13.16 3.24
N PHE A 483 6.87 -14.26 3.83
CA PHE A 483 7.47 -14.80 5.05
C PHE A 483 8.99 -15.02 4.89
N GLU A 484 9.43 -15.51 3.73
CA GLU A 484 10.86 -15.68 3.41
C GLU A 484 11.62 -14.35 3.43
N PHE A 485 11.06 -13.30 2.82
CA PHE A 485 11.66 -11.97 2.85
C PHE A 485 11.76 -11.44 4.29
N GLN A 486 10.67 -11.56 5.07
CA GLN A 486 10.66 -11.13 6.47
C GLN A 486 11.67 -11.91 7.32
N LEU A 487 11.82 -13.22 7.08
CA LEU A 487 12.80 -14.05 7.77
C LEU A 487 14.24 -13.63 7.41
N LYS A 488 14.52 -13.35 6.13
CA LYS A 488 15.83 -12.81 5.71
C LYS A 488 16.10 -11.43 6.32
N MET A 489 15.08 -10.58 6.44
CA MET A 489 15.15 -9.26 7.05
C MET A 489 15.38 -9.32 8.57
N ALA A 490 14.70 -10.24 9.26
CA ALA A 490 14.91 -10.50 10.68
C ALA A 490 16.31 -11.06 10.95
N GLY A 491 16.86 -11.80 9.98
CA GLY A 491 18.11 -12.50 10.13
C GLY A 491 18.05 -13.43 11.34
N PHE A 492 19.01 -13.26 12.26
CA PHE A 492 19.07 -14.01 13.51
C PHE A 492 18.92 -13.11 14.74
N ASP A 493 18.32 -11.93 14.56
CA ASP A 493 17.90 -11.08 15.67
C ASP A 493 16.74 -11.75 16.43
N SER A 494 16.97 -12.08 17.70
CA SER A 494 15.99 -12.81 18.51
C SER A 494 14.66 -12.07 18.70
N TYR A 495 14.66 -10.74 18.73
CA TYR A 495 13.44 -9.96 18.92
C TYR A 495 12.56 -9.99 17.66
N LEU A 496 13.14 -9.79 16.48
CA LEU A 496 12.41 -9.88 15.21
C LEU A 496 12.00 -11.33 14.91
N LEU A 497 12.88 -12.30 15.16
CA LEU A 497 12.61 -13.70 14.91
C LEU A 497 11.51 -14.25 15.82
N SER A 498 11.49 -13.88 17.11
CA SER A 498 10.41 -14.28 18.02
C SER A 498 9.03 -13.76 17.58
N LYS A 499 8.96 -12.55 17.01
CA LYS A 499 7.71 -12.06 16.39
C LYS A 499 7.29 -12.92 15.21
N LEU A 500 8.22 -13.32 14.35
CA LEU A 500 7.91 -14.20 13.22
C LEU A 500 7.43 -15.57 13.68
N VAL A 501 8.10 -16.14 14.67
CA VAL A 501 7.72 -17.42 15.29
C VAL A 501 6.32 -17.36 15.88
N LEU A 502 5.99 -16.26 16.58
CA LEU A 502 4.67 -16.04 17.17
C LEU A 502 3.57 -15.87 16.12
N PHE A 503 3.83 -15.10 15.06
CA PHE A 503 2.80 -14.74 14.07
C PHE A 503 2.71 -15.70 12.87
N TYR A 504 3.74 -16.51 12.61
CA TYR A 504 3.85 -17.38 11.45
C TYR A 504 4.28 -18.83 11.78
N PRO A 505 3.82 -19.46 12.88
CA PRO A 505 4.33 -20.76 13.33
C PRO A 505 4.14 -21.87 12.28
N LEU A 506 3.03 -21.85 11.54
CA LEU A 506 2.76 -22.85 10.49
C LEU A 506 3.64 -22.68 9.26
N GLN A 507 4.16 -21.48 8.98
CA GLN A 507 5.09 -21.28 7.86
C GLN A 507 6.43 -21.95 8.16
N PHE A 508 6.87 -21.92 9.42
CA PHE A 508 8.01 -22.70 9.88
C PHE A 508 7.75 -24.23 9.79
N GLN A 509 6.53 -24.69 10.06
CA GLN A 509 6.20 -26.13 9.98
C GLN A 509 6.08 -26.65 8.54
N LYS A 510 5.49 -25.83 7.65
CA LYS A 510 5.39 -26.11 6.21
C LYS A 510 6.74 -25.95 5.50
N TRP A 511 7.78 -25.58 6.23
CA TRP A 511 9.12 -25.36 5.69
C TRP A 511 9.63 -26.64 5.03
N SER A 512 10.05 -26.49 3.78
CA SER A 512 10.66 -27.54 3.00
C SER A 512 12.10 -27.15 2.63
N PRO A 513 12.99 -28.12 2.37
CA PRO A 513 14.33 -27.83 1.87
C PRO A 513 14.34 -27.04 0.55
N VAL A 514 13.22 -27.05 -0.20
CA VAL A 514 13.05 -26.35 -1.48
C VAL A 514 12.66 -24.87 -1.27
N THR A 515 12.09 -24.52 -0.12
CA THR A 515 11.53 -23.17 0.11
C THR A 515 12.56 -22.11 0.50
N PHE A 516 13.78 -22.49 0.87
CA PHE A 516 14.90 -21.55 0.92
C PHE A 516 15.81 -21.79 -0.28
N SER A 517 15.77 -20.85 -1.23
CA SER A 517 16.83 -20.78 -2.22
C SER A 517 18.15 -20.58 -1.46
N LYS A 518 19.12 -21.46 -1.71
CA LYS A 518 20.52 -21.17 -1.38
C LYS A 518 20.86 -19.76 -1.86
N ASP A 519 21.65 -19.04 -1.10
CA ASP A 519 22.11 -17.72 -1.54
C ASP A 519 23.06 -17.83 -2.75
N SER A 520 23.60 -16.70 -3.21
CA SER A 520 24.56 -16.71 -4.33
C SER A 520 25.84 -17.51 -4.06
N ALA A 521 26.18 -17.76 -2.79
CA ALA A 521 27.31 -18.59 -2.37
C ALA A 521 26.92 -20.07 -2.17
N GLY A 522 25.65 -20.42 -2.38
CA GLY A 522 25.17 -21.77 -2.13
C GLY A 522 24.80 -22.03 -0.66
N GLN A 523 24.87 -21.03 0.22
CA GLN A 523 24.60 -21.23 1.65
C GLN A 523 23.12 -21.42 1.90
N ASN A 524 22.79 -22.49 2.62
CA ASN A 524 21.44 -22.72 3.12
C ASN A 524 21.17 -21.89 4.41
N PHE A 525 19.93 -21.94 4.89
CA PHE A 525 19.51 -21.18 6.08
C PHE A 525 20.35 -21.49 7.33
N LEU A 526 20.75 -22.75 7.55
CA LEU A 526 21.56 -23.14 8.70
C LEU A 526 23.01 -22.71 8.56
N CYS A 527 23.58 -22.68 7.34
CA CYS A 527 24.89 -22.07 7.09
C CYS A 527 24.88 -20.59 7.50
N GLN A 528 23.86 -19.85 7.05
CA GLN A 528 23.71 -18.42 7.38
C GLN A 528 23.54 -18.22 8.89
N MET A 529 22.76 -19.07 9.56
CA MET A 529 22.54 -19.01 11.02
C MET A 529 23.83 -19.29 11.79
N ALA A 530 24.54 -20.35 11.41
CA ALA A 530 25.81 -20.75 12.02
C ALA A 530 26.90 -19.68 11.85
N HIS A 531 26.84 -18.90 10.76
CA HIS A 531 27.80 -17.84 10.48
C HIS A 531 27.59 -16.58 11.36
N HIS A 532 26.45 -16.46 12.04
CA HIS A 532 26.09 -15.26 12.79
C HIS A 532 26.62 -15.28 14.22
N SER A 533 27.55 -14.39 14.57
CA SER A 533 28.23 -14.39 15.89
C SER A 533 27.30 -14.13 17.09
N ASN A 534 26.17 -13.45 16.86
CA ASN A 534 25.23 -13.07 17.92
C ASN A 534 24.00 -14.01 18.01
N LEU A 535 24.15 -15.27 17.60
CA LEU A 535 23.06 -16.25 17.64
C LEU A 535 22.59 -16.49 19.08
N GLN A 536 21.32 -16.24 19.35
CA GLN A 536 20.72 -16.48 20.66
C GLN A 536 20.34 -17.95 20.81
N LEU A 537 21.06 -18.68 21.67
CA LEU A 537 20.92 -20.12 21.89
C LEU A 537 19.48 -20.56 22.12
N ALA A 538 18.72 -19.86 22.97
CA ALA A 538 17.34 -20.22 23.31
C ALA A 538 16.42 -20.18 22.07
N CYS A 539 16.55 -19.14 21.25
CA CYS A 539 15.75 -18.98 20.03
C CYS A 539 16.13 -20.04 18.99
N ALA A 540 17.42 -20.29 18.81
CA ALA A 540 17.90 -21.32 17.89
C ALA A 540 17.51 -22.73 18.34
N THR A 541 17.50 -23.00 19.64
CA THR A 541 17.03 -24.28 20.20
C THR A 541 15.55 -24.50 19.90
N GLU A 542 14.70 -23.50 20.14
CA GLU A 542 13.28 -23.59 19.79
C GLU A 542 13.06 -23.85 18.30
N LEU A 543 13.80 -23.16 17.44
CA LEU A 543 13.65 -23.36 15.99
C LEU A 543 14.13 -24.73 15.53
N LEU A 544 15.30 -25.17 15.98
CA LEU A 544 16.01 -26.31 15.39
C LEU A 544 15.74 -27.65 16.09
N VAL A 545 15.43 -27.63 17.39
CA VAL A 545 15.45 -28.84 18.23
C VAL A 545 14.06 -29.27 18.68
N THR A 546 13.17 -28.33 19.04
CA THR A 546 11.91 -28.69 19.71
C THR A 546 10.88 -29.33 18.78
N ASN A 547 11.12 -29.38 17.46
CA ASN A 547 10.19 -29.87 16.43
C ASN A 547 8.85 -29.10 16.40
N ASN A 548 8.73 -28.01 17.16
CA ASN A 548 7.53 -27.17 17.22
C ASN A 548 7.41 -26.27 15.99
N PHE A 549 8.56 -25.83 15.45
CA PHE A 549 8.65 -24.90 14.34
C PHE A 549 9.16 -25.59 13.08
N ILE A 550 10.45 -25.95 13.03
CA ILE A 550 11.00 -26.64 11.86
C ILE A 550 10.93 -28.15 12.08
N PRO A 551 10.39 -28.93 11.13
CA PRO A 551 10.42 -30.38 11.24
C PRO A 551 11.86 -30.89 11.33
N VAL A 552 12.13 -31.79 12.28
CA VAL A 552 13.49 -32.34 12.52
C VAL A 552 14.12 -32.88 11.24
N GLN A 553 13.34 -33.55 10.39
CA GLN A 553 13.81 -34.10 9.11
C GLN A 553 14.36 -33.02 8.16
N VAL A 554 13.75 -31.83 8.16
CA VAL A 554 14.18 -30.68 7.36
C VAL A 554 15.48 -30.11 7.93
N VAL A 555 15.55 -29.94 9.25
CA VAL A 555 16.78 -29.50 9.95
C VAL A 555 17.93 -30.46 9.64
N GLN A 556 17.73 -31.76 9.81
CA GLN A 556 18.76 -32.77 9.53
C GLN A 556 19.25 -32.72 8.09
N LYS A 557 18.34 -32.59 7.12
CA LYS A 557 18.73 -32.45 5.71
C LYS A 557 19.57 -31.19 5.47
N LEU A 558 19.18 -30.04 6.02
CA LEU A 558 19.93 -28.78 5.87
C LEU A 558 21.31 -28.84 6.54
N LEU A 559 21.47 -29.55 7.66
CA LEU A 559 22.77 -29.76 8.30
C LEU A 559 23.75 -30.55 7.43
N THR A 560 23.24 -31.40 6.54
CA THR A 560 24.02 -32.25 5.65
C THR A 560 24.24 -31.69 4.25
N GLU A 561 23.74 -30.49 3.97
CA GLU A 561 23.84 -29.89 2.65
C GLU A 561 24.96 -28.83 2.60
N PRO A 562 26.04 -29.05 1.83
CA PRO A 562 27.11 -28.08 1.73
C PRO A 562 26.73 -26.90 0.82
N ASP A 563 27.45 -25.79 1.01
CA ASP A 563 27.43 -24.66 0.09
C ASP A 563 28.22 -24.94 -1.20
N ASN A 564 28.34 -23.95 -2.09
CA ASN A 564 29.07 -24.13 -3.36
C ASN A 564 30.58 -24.37 -3.14
N GLY A 565 31.11 -24.03 -1.96
CA GLY A 565 32.49 -24.26 -1.57
C GLY A 565 32.72 -25.57 -0.82
N GLY A 566 31.69 -26.41 -0.63
CA GLY A 566 31.79 -27.63 0.16
C GLY A 566 31.74 -27.41 1.68
N THR A 567 31.37 -26.21 2.14
CA THR A 567 31.30 -25.83 3.55
C THR A 567 29.93 -26.18 4.13
N TYR A 568 29.92 -26.86 5.27
CA TYR A 568 28.68 -27.26 5.97
C TYR A 568 28.35 -26.30 7.12
N PRO A 569 27.07 -26.27 7.59
CA PRO A 569 26.68 -25.44 8.73
C PRO A 569 27.55 -25.60 9.99
N LEU A 570 27.93 -26.84 10.32
CA LEU A 570 28.83 -27.10 11.46
C LEU A 570 30.17 -26.38 11.34
N MET A 571 30.72 -26.28 10.13
CA MET A 571 32.02 -25.64 9.89
C MET A 571 31.94 -24.13 10.16
N TYR A 572 30.84 -23.50 9.74
CA TYR A 572 30.56 -22.12 10.10
C TYR A 572 30.37 -21.94 11.60
N ALA A 573 29.67 -22.89 12.24
CA ALA A 573 29.41 -22.83 13.67
C ALA A 573 30.71 -22.88 14.48
N LEU A 574 31.59 -23.83 14.15
CA LEU A 574 32.93 -23.94 14.75
C LEU A 574 33.78 -22.69 14.54
N TRP A 575 33.58 -21.99 13.43
CA TRP A 575 34.31 -20.76 13.14
C TRP A 575 33.74 -19.53 13.87
N LYS A 576 32.42 -19.41 13.98
CA LYS A 576 31.76 -18.15 14.38
C LYS A 576 31.11 -18.17 15.75
N GLN A 577 30.74 -19.35 16.27
CA GLN A 577 30.04 -19.46 17.54
C GLN A 577 31.02 -19.54 18.71
N SER A 578 30.73 -18.77 19.76
CA SER A 578 31.59 -18.69 20.95
C SER A 578 31.24 -19.71 22.03
N SER A 579 30.10 -20.40 21.93
CA SER A 579 29.62 -21.34 22.95
C SER A 579 29.43 -22.75 22.40
N ILE A 580 29.81 -23.75 23.20
CA ILE A 580 29.59 -25.18 22.86
C ILE A 580 28.11 -25.48 22.61
N PRO A 581 27.16 -25.03 23.46
CA PRO A 581 25.75 -25.29 23.20
C PRO A 581 25.28 -24.76 21.83
N SER A 582 25.79 -23.58 21.40
CA SER A 582 25.47 -23.04 20.08
C SER A 582 26.05 -23.90 18.96
N ILE A 583 27.26 -24.44 19.12
CA ILE A 583 27.87 -25.33 18.13
C ILE A 583 27.09 -26.65 18.01
N GLN A 584 26.64 -27.20 19.14
CA GLN A 584 25.88 -28.46 19.19
C GLN A 584 24.57 -28.41 18.40
N LEU A 585 23.96 -27.24 18.26
CA LEU A 585 22.76 -27.06 17.42
C LEU A 585 22.99 -27.40 15.94
N PHE A 586 24.24 -27.39 15.48
CA PHE A 586 24.61 -27.63 14.09
C PHE A 586 25.21 -29.03 13.86
N ILE A 587 25.12 -29.91 14.85
CA ILE A 587 25.55 -31.31 14.73
C ILE A 587 24.31 -32.15 14.33
N PRO A 588 24.39 -32.94 13.24
CA PRO A 588 23.33 -33.87 12.88
C PRO A 588 23.02 -34.84 14.04
N ALA A 589 21.75 -35.13 14.29
CA ALA A 589 21.31 -36.03 15.35
C ALA A 589 21.67 -37.50 15.03
N ASP A 590 21.75 -37.87 13.76
CA ASP A 590 22.23 -39.19 13.35
C ASP A 590 23.76 -39.26 13.48
N VAL A 591 24.22 -40.16 14.36
CA VAL A 591 25.65 -40.35 14.68
C VAL A 591 26.46 -40.71 13.44
N THR A 592 25.90 -41.48 12.51
CA THR A 592 26.62 -41.89 11.28
C THR A 592 26.86 -40.70 10.38
N THR A 593 25.84 -39.87 10.20
CA THR A 593 25.88 -38.63 9.43
C THR A 593 26.81 -37.61 10.09
N ALA A 594 26.73 -37.44 11.41
CA ALA A 594 27.64 -36.58 12.16
C ALA A 594 29.10 -37.03 11.97
N ARG A 595 29.41 -38.33 12.08
CA ARG A 595 30.77 -38.84 11.81
C ARG A 595 31.24 -38.57 10.39
N ARG A 596 30.37 -38.72 9.38
CA ARG A 596 30.72 -38.38 7.99
C ARG A 596 31.03 -36.89 7.85
N LEU A 597 30.23 -36.03 8.47
CA LEU A 597 30.44 -34.58 8.49
C LEU A 597 31.78 -34.21 9.16
N TRP A 598 32.10 -34.85 10.28
CA TRP A 598 33.40 -34.71 10.95
C TRP A 598 34.56 -35.21 10.10
N ALA A 599 34.42 -36.34 9.41
CA ALA A 599 35.44 -36.83 8.48
C ALA A 599 35.64 -35.89 7.27
N THR A 600 34.60 -35.14 6.85
CA THR A 600 34.77 -34.13 5.81
C THR A 600 35.52 -32.88 6.31
N LEU A 601 35.46 -32.56 7.60
CA LEU A 601 36.25 -31.46 8.19
C LEU A 601 37.76 -31.71 8.05
N ASP A 602 38.21 -32.97 8.11
CA ASP A 602 39.63 -33.34 7.92
C ASP A 602 40.16 -33.02 6.52
N GLN A 603 39.26 -32.81 5.55
CA GLN A 603 39.61 -32.51 4.16
C GLN A 603 39.54 -31.02 3.82
N VAL A 604 39.01 -30.18 4.72
CA VAL A 604 38.85 -28.75 4.49
C VAL A 604 40.17 -28.04 4.79
N SER A 605 40.88 -27.64 3.73
CA SER A 605 42.04 -26.74 3.85
C SER A 605 41.54 -25.30 3.92
N PHE A 606 41.48 -24.74 5.13
CA PHE A 606 41.33 -23.29 5.28
C PHE A 606 42.59 -22.62 4.69
N ARG A 607 42.48 -22.09 3.47
CA ARG A 607 43.50 -21.21 2.92
C ARG A 607 43.49 -19.92 3.73
N LEU A 608 44.34 -19.84 4.75
CA LEU A 608 44.67 -18.58 5.39
C LEU A 608 45.33 -17.68 4.33
N CYS A 609 44.53 -16.81 3.70
CA CYS A 609 45.06 -15.63 3.05
C CYS A 609 45.52 -14.67 4.16
N LEU A 610 46.73 -14.88 4.66
CA LEU A 610 47.42 -13.91 5.49
C LEU A 610 47.65 -12.65 4.64
N PRO A 611 47.04 -11.50 4.96
CA PRO A 611 47.54 -10.25 4.42
C PRO A 611 48.98 -10.10 4.92
N LEU A 612 49.93 -9.97 3.99
CA LEU A 612 51.33 -9.63 4.25
C LEU A 612 51.41 -8.20 4.83
N PHE A 613 50.98 -8.03 6.08
CA PHE A 613 51.30 -6.86 6.89
C PHE A 613 51.73 -7.34 8.28
N CYS A 614 53.03 -7.20 8.54
CA CYS A 614 53.69 -7.56 9.77
C CYS A 614 53.17 -6.73 10.95
N TYR A 615 52.32 -7.33 11.79
CA TYR A 615 52.18 -7.05 13.22
C TYR A 615 51.85 -8.38 13.93
N PRO A 616 52.27 -8.59 15.19
CA PRO A 616 52.19 -9.90 15.84
C PRO A 616 50.75 -10.16 16.30
N ILE A 617 49.96 -10.84 15.48
CA ILE A 617 48.61 -11.27 15.83
C ILE A 617 48.45 -12.76 15.47
N PHE A 618 48.17 -13.54 16.51
CA PHE A 618 47.59 -14.89 16.58
C PHE A 618 47.76 -15.83 15.38
N VAL A 619 48.54 -16.89 15.59
CA VAL A 619 48.62 -18.07 14.72
C VAL A 619 47.68 -19.13 15.25
N PHE A 620 46.67 -19.53 14.46
CA PHE A 620 45.87 -20.72 14.73
C PHE A 620 46.69 -21.97 14.39
N PHE A 621 46.94 -22.86 15.35
CA PHE A 621 47.56 -24.16 15.11
C PHE A 621 46.49 -25.25 15.18
N PHE A 622 46.29 -25.97 14.08
CA PHE A 622 45.60 -27.25 14.07
C PHE A 622 46.63 -28.36 14.29
N PHE A 623 46.54 -29.10 15.41
CA PHE A 623 47.32 -30.30 15.63
C PHE A 623 46.49 -31.53 15.26
N PHE A 624 46.97 -32.30 14.28
CA PHE A 624 46.39 -33.59 13.91
C PHE A 624 47.26 -34.71 14.49
N CYS A 625 46.70 -35.50 15.41
CA CYS A 625 47.27 -36.77 15.87
C CYS A 625 46.35 -37.92 15.45
N ASN A 626 46.93 -39.01 14.96
CA ASN A 626 46.26 -40.18 14.36
C ASN A 626 45.24 -40.93 15.24
N ASN A 627 44.92 -40.48 16.45
CA ASN A 627 43.95 -41.13 17.36
C ASN A 627 42.99 -40.16 18.07
N GLY A 628 42.82 -38.93 17.57
CA GLY A 628 41.81 -37.99 18.07
C GLY A 628 42.11 -36.55 17.68
N VAL A 629 41.11 -35.84 17.17
CA VAL A 629 41.23 -34.40 16.88
C VAL A 629 41.11 -33.65 18.19
N THR A 630 42.13 -32.87 18.52
CA THR A 630 42.07 -31.86 19.58
C THR A 630 41.95 -30.51 18.90
N ILE A 631 40.76 -29.89 18.97
CA ILE A 631 40.53 -28.57 18.41
C ILE A 631 40.92 -27.54 19.48
N LEU A 632 41.96 -26.75 19.21
CA LEU A 632 42.34 -25.61 20.04
C LEU A 632 41.67 -24.35 19.48
N LEU A 633 40.59 -23.92 20.13
CA LEU A 633 39.93 -22.64 19.83
C LEU A 633 40.54 -21.57 20.74
N PHE A 634 41.22 -20.59 20.15
CA PHE A 634 41.66 -19.40 20.86
C PHE A 634 40.53 -18.37 20.86
N ASN A 635 40.03 -18.01 22.04
CA ASN A 635 39.16 -16.85 22.22
C ASN A 635 39.72 -16.01 23.37
N ASP A 636 40.28 -14.84 23.03
CA ASP A 636 40.88 -13.82 23.91
C ASP A 636 41.63 -14.31 25.16
N ALA A 637 42.96 -14.37 25.06
CA ALA A 637 44.05 -14.29 26.07
C ALA A 637 43.91 -14.92 27.47
N THR A 638 42.78 -15.49 27.89
CA THR A 638 42.53 -15.83 29.30
C THR A 638 41.79 -17.14 29.53
N HIS A 639 41.18 -17.79 28.52
CA HIS A 639 40.49 -19.07 28.71
C HIS A 639 40.97 -20.13 27.70
N PHE A 640 41.32 -21.32 28.21
CA PHE A 640 41.67 -22.50 27.42
C PHE A 640 40.48 -23.45 27.41
N LEU A 641 40.02 -23.86 26.23
CA LEU A 641 39.15 -25.03 26.10
C LEU A 641 39.93 -26.16 25.43
N PHE A 642 40.04 -27.29 26.14
CA PHE A 642 40.53 -28.55 25.60
C PHE A 642 39.32 -29.36 25.12
N PHE A 643 39.43 -29.95 23.93
CA PHE A 643 38.44 -30.90 23.42
C PHE A 643 39.12 -32.21 23.07
N THR A 644 38.63 -33.30 23.61
CA THR A 644 38.77 -34.63 23.01
C THR A 644 37.46 -34.97 22.31
N ILE A 645 37.51 -35.38 21.03
CA ILE A 645 36.32 -35.82 20.26
C ILE A 645 35.43 -36.82 21.03
N GLY A 646 36.01 -37.61 21.95
CA GLY A 646 35.28 -38.55 22.80
C GLY A 646 34.31 -37.93 23.82
N GLU A 647 34.33 -36.62 24.05
CA GLU A 647 33.40 -35.92 24.96
C GLU A 647 32.27 -35.18 24.20
N MET A 648 32.37 -35.03 22.88
CA MET A 648 31.36 -34.37 22.03
C MET A 648 30.45 -35.37 21.27
N LEU A 649 30.89 -36.63 21.10
CA LEU A 649 30.10 -37.75 20.61
C LEU A 649 29.40 -38.46 21.78
#